data_AF-A0A7F8PV07-F1
#
_entry.id   AF-A0A7F8PV07-F1
#
_cell.length_a   1.000
_cell.length_b   1.000
_cell.length_c   1.000
_cell.angle_alpha   90.00
_cell.angle_beta   90.00
_cell.angle_gamma   90.00
#
_symmetry.space_group_name_H-M   'P 1'
#
loop_
_entity.id
_entity.type
_entity.pdbx_description
1 polymer ?
#
loop_
_entity_poly.entity_id
_entity_poly.type
_entity_poly.pdbx_seq_one_letter_code
_entity_poly.pdbx_strand_id
1 'polypeptide(L)'
;MSESRSQDAASDLGSGSRRRTWAELLAGRVKRQRQGLGREHKLQESAVRLLRRHLNLNDLLLEVEGSACKTLRLNQLMDPEASADLSSSFIGSALRDEASRLGVPVAVLSSRAVASSFVQICASSGEPSHRVLLNAEQRKKMSSLLEVAQYLLAHSMFSRFSFCQELWEVRSSLLLEAVWHLHVQNLVSLQELLESHADTQATVAWLFRDLCVLCEQMEASTQHTDIARAVLSDFVQLFVLRGFQKNSDLRSVEPAQMAQLAMAVLQRMLMFALEALATGLQDESPAYRAVKSWFGVFCGHTYGAAVSTDVPKRFFSHTLTQVLTHKPVLRVSDAVQMQRDWSFAKTHPLLTSLYRRLFAVLLPEELVGHLQEVLETREVNWQHVLSCVSTLVICLPEAQQLVTDWVARLLARAFESCNLDSMVTAFLVVRQAALEGPSVFPSYSDWFQASFGSTRGFHSGSKKTLVFLFKFLSDLVPFEAPRYMQVHILHPPLVPSKYRSLLTDYVTLAKTRLADLKVSMENMGLYEDLSSARDTTECLFLQIFCSFPILPGWSQPHGQAHQDVEKAIAVFEHTGKVPVAVMEASIFRRPYYVSHFLPALLTPRVLPRTPDSRVALIESLRRADKIPPSLYSTYCQACSTAEEKKPERKVQPQG
;
A
#
# COMPACT_ATOMS: atom_id res chain seq x y z
N MET A 1 -69.92 5.94 37.00
CA MET A 1 -70.74 5.40 38.08
C MET A 1 -71.97 4.83 37.43
N SER A 2 -72.34 3.58 37.53
CA SER A 2 -71.83 2.43 38.26
C SER A 2 -72.52 1.23 37.61
N GLU A 3 -72.03 0.04 37.93
CA GLU A 3 -72.84 -1.18 38.01
C GLU A 3 -73.30 -1.84 36.71
N SER A 4 -73.36 -3.15 36.62
CA SER A 4 -72.67 -4.24 37.31
C SER A 4 -73.22 -5.50 36.67
N ARG A 5 -72.32 -6.44 36.44
CA ARG A 5 -72.56 -7.88 36.32
C ARG A 5 -73.77 -8.35 37.11
N SER A 6 -74.52 -9.27 36.53
CA SER A 6 -74.45 -10.70 36.88
C SER A 6 -75.60 -11.43 36.19
N GLN A 7 -75.35 -12.58 35.57
CA GLN A 7 -75.67 -13.84 36.21
C GLN A 7 -75.31 -15.05 35.34
N ASP A 8 -74.76 -16.01 36.07
CA ASP A 8 -74.83 -17.46 35.91
C ASP A 8 -73.93 -18.14 34.88
N ALA A 9 -72.88 -18.85 35.32
CA ALA A 9 -72.85 -20.10 36.12
C ALA A 9 -73.34 -21.29 35.27
N ALA A 10 -72.67 -22.43 35.19
CA ALA A 10 -71.45 -22.94 35.79
C ALA A 10 -71.01 -24.16 34.98
N SER A 11 -69.75 -24.58 35.22
CA SER A 11 -69.29 -25.99 35.32
C SER A 11 -69.47 -26.93 34.11
N ASP A 12 -68.52 -27.74 33.68
CA ASP A 12 -67.15 -27.98 34.13
C ASP A 12 -66.48 -28.93 33.12
N LEU A 13 -65.15 -28.86 33.10
CA LEU A 13 -64.18 -29.91 32.73
C LEU A 13 -64.04 -30.34 31.26
N GLY A 14 -62.90 -29.94 30.66
CA GLY A 14 -62.24 -30.71 29.61
C GLY A 14 -61.34 -29.90 28.69
N SER A 15 -60.07 -29.70 29.06
CA SER A 15 -58.98 -29.35 28.13
C SER A 15 -59.00 -30.27 26.91
N GLY A 16 -58.84 -29.87 25.66
CA GLY A 16 -58.62 -28.58 25.03
C GLY A 16 -58.18 -28.91 23.59
N SER A 17 -58.84 -28.36 22.59
CA SER A 17 -58.24 -28.09 21.26
C SER A 17 -59.23 -27.30 20.42
N ARG A 18 -58.72 -26.21 19.88
CA ARG A 18 -59.42 -24.96 19.55
C ARG A 18 -59.55 -24.85 18.02
N ARG A 19 -60.78 -24.81 17.47
CA ARG A 19 -61.01 -24.42 16.06
C ARG A 19 -61.09 -22.90 15.94
N ARG A 20 -60.21 -22.33 15.12
CA ARG A 20 -60.02 -20.89 14.87
C ARG A 20 -61.16 -20.29 14.04
N THR A 21 -61.50 -19.03 14.31
CA THR A 21 -62.59 -18.28 13.66
C THR A 21 -62.14 -17.55 12.39
N TRP A 22 -63.10 -17.35 11.48
CA TRP A 22 -62.95 -16.86 10.10
C TRP A 22 -62.17 -15.54 9.91
N ALA A 23 -62.06 -14.70 10.94
CA ALA A 23 -61.28 -13.46 10.90
C ALA A 23 -59.75 -13.71 10.92
N GLU A 24 -59.28 -14.83 11.46
CA GLU A 24 -57.85 -15.21 11.47
C GLU A 24 -57.38 -15.79 10.11
N LEU A 25 -58.30 -16.21 9.24
CA LEU A 25 -58.00 -16.69 7.88
C LEU A 25 -57.78 -15.56 6.86
N LEU A 26 -58.11 -14.31 7.22
CA LEU A 26 -58.09 -13.16 6.30
C LEU A 26 -56.87 -12.23 6.47
N ALA A 27 -56.02 -12.43 7.48
CA ALA A 27 -54.87 -11.57 7.77
C ALA A 27 -53.54 -11.99 7.08
N GLY A 28 -53.55 -12.96 6.16
CA GLY A 28 -52.33 -13.57 5.61
C GLY A 28 -52.30 -13.73 4.10
N ARG A 29 -52.73 -12.73 3.32
CA ARG A 29 -52.51 -12.71 1.85
C ARG A 29 -51.41 -11.71 1.51
N VAL A 30 -50.18 -12.25 1.47
CA VAL A 30 -49.02 -11.59 0.87
C VAL A 30 -49.36 -11.12 -0.54
N LYS A 31 -49.02 -9.85 -0.81
CA LYS A 31 -49.13 -9.12 -2.06
C LYS A 31 -49.01 -10.02 -3.30
N ARG A 32 -50.00 -9.88 -4.18
CA ARG A 32 -49.98 -10.24 -5.60
C ARG A 32 -48.84 -9.46 -6.27
N GLN A 33 -47.64 -10.04 -6.29
CA GLN A 33 -46.50 -9.49 -7.01
C GLN A 33 -46.65 -9.85 -8.49
N ARG A 34 -46.60 -8.84 -9.36
CA ARG A 34 -46.62 -8.94 -10.83
C ARG A 34 -45.82 -10.15 -11.31
N GLN A 35 -46.41 -10.92 -12.22
CA GLN A 35 -45.74 -11.94 -13.03
C GLN A 35 -44.49 -11.33 -13.67
N GLY A 36 -43.34 -11.63 -13.09
CA GLY A 36 -42.03 -11.29 -13.63
C GLY A 36 -41.41 -12.53 -14.27
N LEU A 37 -40.89 -12.36 -15.48
CA LEU A 37 -40.14 -13.31 -16.31
C LEU A 37 -39.08 -14.14 -15.55
N GLY A 38 -38.65 -13.72 -14.35
CA GLY A 38 -37.71 -14.47 -13.51
C GLY A 38 -38.30 -15.66 -12.75
N ARG A 39 -39.64 -15.77 -12.60
CA ARG A 39 -40.26 -16.93 -11.92
C ARG A 39 -40.27 -18.17 -12.79
N GLU A 40 -40.43 -18.00 -14.10
CA GLU A 40 -40.34 -19.07 -15.09
C GLU A 40 -38.90 -19.57 -15.20
N HIS A 41 -37.90 -18.68 -15.28
CA HIS A 41 -36.50 -19.07 -15.25
C HIS A 41 -36.11 -19.77 -13.93
N LYS A 42 -36.58 -19.28 -12.77
CA LYS A 42 -36.35 -19.97 -11.49
C LYS A 42 -37.12 -21.28 -11.36
N LEU A 43 -38.32 -21.40 -11.93
CA LEU A 43 -39.08 -22.65 -11.99
C LEU A 43 -38.43 -23.64 -12.96
N GLN A 44 -37.91 -23.17 -14.08
CA GLN A 44 -37.18 -23.97 -15.06
C GLN A 44 -35.83 -24.41 -14.48
N GLU A 45 -35.13 -23.54 -13.77
CA GLU A 45 -33.89 -23.88 -13.05
C GLU A 45 -34.18 -24.82 -11.87
N SER A 46 -35.28 -24.63 -11.14
CA SER A 46 -35.72 -25.54 -10.08
C SER A 46 -36.20 -26.87 -10.62
N ALA A 47 -36.90 -26.89 -11.76
CA ALA A 47 -37.34 -28.09 -12.46
C ALA A 47 -36.15 -28.82 -13.09
N VAL A 48 -35.15 -28.12 -13.62
CA VAL A 48 -33.87 -28.70 -14.08
C VAL A 48 -33.08 -29.22 -12.90
N ARG A 49 -33.05 -28.53 -11.75
CA ARG A 49 -32.45 -29.06 -10.51
C ARG A 49 -33.20 -30.27 -9.96
N LEU A 50 -34.53 -30.31 -10.09
CA LEU A 50 -35.37 -31.41 -9.62
C LEU A 50 -35.28 -32.62 -10.56
N LEU A 51 -35.26 -32.39 -11.86
CA LEU A 51 -34.94 -33.40 -12.88
C LEU A 51 -33.50 -33.89 -12.73
N ARG A 52 -32.52 -33.03 -12.40
CA ARG A 52 -31.13 -33.43 -12.06
C ARG A 52 -31.03 -34.20 -10.76
N ARG A 53 -31.85 -33.88 -9.76
CA ARG A 53 -31.95 -34.63 -8.49
C ARG A 53 -32.59 -36.00 -8.67
N HIS A 54 -33.49 -36.16 -9.66
CA HIS A 54 -34.04 -37.46 -10.07
C HIS A 54 -33.22 -38.17 -11.17
N LEU A 55 -32.31 -37.45 -11.84
CA LEU A 55 -31.23 -37.97 -12.70
C LEU A 55 -29.91 -38.03 -11.94
N ASN A 56 -29.97 -38.14 -10.60
CA ASN A 56 -28.80 -38.45 -9.79
C ASN A 56 -28.43 -39.89 -10.11
N LEU A 57 -27.60 -40.07 -11.14
CA LEU A 57 -27.11 -41.38 -11.59
C LEU A 57 -26.43 -42.15 -10.46
N ASN A 58 -26.00 -41.49 -9.38
CA ASN A 58 -25.53 -42.15 -8.17
C ASN A 58 -26.64 -42.94 -7.46
N ASP A 59 -27.86 -42.42 -7.38
CA ASP A 59 -29.00 -43.14 -6.78
C ASP A 59 -29.53 -44.23 -7.73
N LEU A 60 -29.49 -44.00 -9.05
CA LEU A 60 -29.87 -45.00 -10.06
C LEU A 60 -28.87 -46.16 -10.16
N LEU A 61 -27.57 -45.88 -9.98
CA LEU A 61 -26.52 -46.92 -9.91
C LEU A 61 -26.60 -47.70 -8.60
N LEU A 62 -26.98 -47.05 -7.48
CA LEU A 62 -27.26 -47.73 -6.21
C LEU A 62 -28.53 -48.60 -6.28
N GLU A 63 -29.56 -48.21 -7.04
CA GLU A 63 -30.77 -49.02 -7.27
C GLU A 63 -30.53 -50.21 -8.21
N VAL A 64 -29.57 -50.11 -9.14
CA VAL A 64 -29.18 -51.21 -10.06
C VAL A 64 -28.13 -52.14 -9.42
N GLU A 65 -27.53 -51.78 -8.28
CA GLU A 65 -26.66 -52.63 -7.46
C GLU A 65 -27.44 -53.73 -6.72
N GLY A 66 -28.13 -54.57 -7.48
CA GLY A 66 -28.41 -55.95 -7.08
C GLY A 66 -27.11 -56.73 -7.08
N SER A 67 -26.53 -56.90 -5.88
CA SER A 67 -25.21 -57.46 -5.58
C SER A 67 -24.06 -56.54 -5.94
N ALA A 68 -23.10 -56.40 -5.01
CA ALA A 68 -21.86 -55.68 -5.17
C ALA A 68 -21.13 -56.12 -6.44
N CYS A 69 -21.43 -55.46 -7.55
CA CYS A 69 -20.73 -55.65 -8.80
C CYS A 69 -19.41 -54.91 -8.67
N LYS A 70 -18.43 -55.58 -8.03
CA LYS A 70 -16.99 -55.32 -8.10
C LYS A 70 -16.67 -53.87 -8.46
N THR A 71 -16.47 -53.04 -7.44
CA THR A 71 -15.75 -51.76 -7.45
C THR A 71 -14.27 -51.93 -7.87
N LEU A 72 -14.00 -52.80 -8.86
CA LEU A 72 -12.71 -53.34 -9.26
C LEU A 72 -12.69 -53.41 -10.78
N ARG A 73 -12.16 -52.34 -11.41
CA ARG A 73 -11.22 -52.34 -12.57
C ARG A 73 -11.14 -51.01 -13.33
N LEU A 74 -11.97 -50.01 -13.05
CA LEU A 74 -11.81 -48.69 -13.68
C LEU A 74 -10.54 -47.96 -13.19
N ASN A 75 -10.29 -48.00 -11.88
CA ASN A 75 -9.06 -47.47 -11.29
C ASN A 75 -7.80 -48.22 -11.76
N GLN A 76 -7.93 -49.49 -12.19
CA GLN A 76 -6.82 -50.28 -12.75
C GLN A 76 -6.57 -49.99 -14.23
N LEU A 77 -7.61 -49.62 -15.00
CA LEU A 77 -7.50 -49.26 -16.42
C LEU A 77 -6.88 -47.87 -16.61
N MET A 78 -7.13 -46.98 -15.65
CA MET A 78 -6.60 -45.61 -15.60
C MET A 78 -5.51 -45.46 -14.52
N ASP A 79 -4.98 -46.58 -14.01
CA ASP A 79 -3.87 -46.57 -13.07
C ASP A 79 -2.64 -46.07 -13.83
N PRO A 80 -1.95 -45.01 -13.37
CA PRO A 80 -0.86 -44.42 -14.12
C PRO A 80 0.33 -45.36 -14.35
N GLU A 81 0.46 -46.42 -13.54
CA GLU A 81 1.49 -47.46 -13.68
C GLU A 81 1.11 -48.58 -14.66
N ALA A 82 -0.19 -48.81 -14.90
CA ALA A 82 -0.68 -49.81 -15.86
C ALA A 82 -1.08 -49.22 -17.23
N SER A 83 -1.33 -47.91 -17.28
CA SER A 83 -1.77 -47.18 -18.48
C SER A 83 -0.64 -46.62 -19.35
N ALA A 84 0.61 -46.62 -18.88
CA ALA A 84 1.77 -46.17 -19.66
C ALA A 84 1.99 -47.00 -20.94
N ASP A 85 1.52 -48.25 -20.99
CA ASP A 85 1.69 -49.18 -22.10
C ASP A 85 0.41 -49.37 -22.95
N LEU A 86 -0.70 -48.69 -22.61
CA LEU A 86 -2.00 -48.86 -23.29
C LEU A 86 -2.29 -47.68 -24.22
N SER A 87 -2.64 -47.96 -25.48
CA SER A 87 -3.07 -46.91 -26.42
C SER A 87 -4.33 -46.20 -25.91
N SER A 88 -4.37 -44.86 -26.03
CA SER A 88 -5.56 -44.05 -25.71
C SER A 88 -6.83 -44.52 -26.44
N SER A 89 -6.66 -45.12 -27.64
CA SER A 89 -7.72 -45.79 -28.39
C SER A 89 -8.32 -47.00 -27.70
N PHE A 90 -7.49 -47.83 -27.04
CA PHE A 90 -7.96 -49.01 -26.32
C PHE A 90 -8.79 -48.62 -25.08
N ILE A 91 -8.32 -47.59 -24.35
CA ILE A 91 -9.04 -47.03 -23.20
C ILE A 91 -10.40 -46.48 -23.66
N GLY A 92 -10.44 -45.75 -24.78
CA GLY A 92 -11.68 -45.24 -25.36
C GLY A 92 -12.68 -46.34 -25.76
N SER A 93 -12.21 -47.46 -26.33
CA SER A 93 -13.09 -48.61 -26.65
C SER A 93 -13.62 -49.31 -25.40
N ALA A 94 -12.77 -49.50 -24.38
CA ALA A 94 -13.18 -50.13 -23.12
C ALA A 94 -14.25 -49.29 -22.38
N LEU A 95 -14.09 -47.96 -22.36
CA LEU A 95 -15.07 -47.06 -21.76
C LEU A 95 -16.41 -47.06 -22.52
N ARG A 96 -16.38 -47.22 -23.85
CA ARG A 96 -17.60 -47.33 -24.66
C ARG A 96 -18.36 -48.62 -24.40
N ASP A 97 -17.64 -49.74 -24.30
CA ASP A 97 -18.24 -51.04 -23.99
C ASP A 97 -18.84 -51.05 -22.59
N GLU A 98 -18.14 -50.48 -21.60
CA GLU A 98 -18.63 -50.39 -20.23
C GLU A 98 -19.85 -49.46 -20.11
N ALA A 99 -19.83 -48.33 -20.82
CA ALA A 99 -20.99 -47.44 -20.89
C ALA A 99 -22.22 -48.09 -21.49
N SER A 100 -22.04 -48.94 -22.52
CA SER A 100 -23.13 -49.71 -23.11
C SER A 100 -23.72 -50.74 -22.14
N ARG A 101 -22.91 -51.34 -21.26
CA ARG A 101 -23.34 -52.30 -20.23
C ARG A 101 -24.11 -51.63 -19.10
N LEU A 102 -23.65 -50.45 -18.66
CA LEU A 102 -24.25 -49.69 -17.56
C LEU A 102 -25.45 -48.84 -18.01
N GLY A 103 -25.67 -48.65 -19.31
CA GLY A 103 -26.75 -47.82 -19.85
C GLY A 103 -26.55 -46.31 -19.63
N VAL A 104 -25.31 -45.87 -19.42
CA VAL A 104 -24.97 -44.46 -19.12
C VAL A 104 -24.26 -43.83 -20.33
N PRO A 105 -24.43 -42.52 -20.61
CA PRO A 105 -23.70 -41.88 -21.70
C PRO A 105 -22.18 -42.00 -21.53
N VAL A 106 -21.49 -42.44 -22.59
CA VAL A 106 -20.02 -42.60 -22.63
C VAL A 106 -19.31 -41.34 -22.16
N ALA A 107 -19.82 -40.17 -22.52
CA ALA A 107 -19.25 -38.88 -22.15
C ALA A 107 -19.27 -38.60 -20.64
N VAL A 108 -20.30 -39.08 -19.92
CA VAL A 108 -20.45 -38.89 -18.47
C VAL A 108 -19.58 -39.88 -17.70
N LEU A 109 -19.59 -41.16 -18.10
CA LEU A 109 -18.73 -42.18 -17.50
C LEU A 109 -17.24 -41.87 -17.71
N SER A 110 -16.86 -41.47 -18.92
CA SER A 110 -15.46 -41.09 -19.21
C SER A 110 -15.05 -39.85 -18.42
N SER A 111 -15.91 -38.83 -18.30
CA SER A 111 -15.61 -37.67 -17.45
C SER A 111 -15.44 -38.05 -15.97
N ARG A 112 -16.26 -38.97 -15.45
CA ARG A 112 -16.18 -39.44 -14.07
C ARG A 112 -14.91 -40.24 -13.82
N ALA A 113 -14.56 -41.15 -14.75
CA ALA A 113 -13.33 -41.94 -14.68
C ALA A 113 -12.08 -41.06 -14.68
N VAL A 114 -12.03 -40.05 -15.56
CA VAL A 114 -10.93 -39.09 -15.60
C VAL A 114 -10.90 -38.25 -14.33
N ALA A 115 -12.04 -37.79 -13.82
CA ALA A 115 -12.11 -37.02 -12.57
C ALA A 115 -11.64 -37.84 -11.36
N SER A 116 -12.03 -39.11 -11.23
CA SER A 116 -11.59 -39.98 -10.14
C SER A 116 -10.08 -40.24 -10.19
N SER A 117 -9.53 -40.52 -11.38
CA SER A 117 -8.08 -40.69 -11.56
C SER A 117 -7.31 -39.39 -11.28
N PHE A 118 -7.86 -38.25 -11.69
CA PHE A 118 -7.28 -36.93 -11.43
C PHE A 118 -7.17 -36.64 -9.92
N VAL A 119 -8.26 -36.89 -9.18
CA VAL A 119 -8.30 -36.77 -7.72
C VAL A 119 -7.34 -37.74 -7.04
N GLN A 120 -7.24 -38.98 -7.51
CA GLN A 120 -6.34 -39.99 -6.96
C GLN A 120 -4.86 -39.59 -7.13
N ILE A 121 -4.48 -39.05 -8.29
CA ILE A 121 -3.13 -38.52 -8.51
C ILE A 121 -2.83 -37.40 -7.51
N CYS A 122 -3.79 -36.49 -7.29
CA CYS A 122 -3.61 -35.38 -6.34
C CYS A 122 -3.55 -35.84 -4.87
N ALA A 123 -4.26 -36.90 -4.48
CA ALA A 123 -4.33 -37.40 -3.09
C ALA A 123 -3.17 -38.35 -2.68
N SER A 124 -2.39 -38.86 -3.64
CA SER A 124 -1.46 -39.98 -3.44
C SER A 124 -0.19 -39.71 -2.60
N SER A 125 0.05 -38.48 -2.13
CA SER A 125 1.22 -38.19 -1.27
C SER A 125 0.82 -38.25 0.21
N GLY A 126 1.37 -39.21 0.97
CA GLY A 126 1.16 -39.38 2.41
C GLY A 126 1.74 -38.28 3.32
N GLU A 127 1.94 -37.06 2.81
CA GLU A 127 2.39 -35.91 3.60
C GLU A 127 1.21 -34.99 3.96
N PRO A 128 1.01 -34.64 5.24
CA PRO A 128 -0.11 -33.82 5.70
C PRO A 128 0.06 -32.32 5.45
N SER A 129 1.08 -31.89 4.71
CA SER A 129 1.34 -30.47 4.44
C SER A 129 0.43 -29.98 3.31
N HIS A 130 -0.27 -28.86 3.51
CA HIS A 130 -1.05 -28.17 2.48
C HIS A 130 -0.16 -27.85 1.27
N ARG A 131 -0.15 -28.75 0.28
CA ARG A 131 0.66 -28.68 -0.93
C ARG A 131 -0.21 -28.18 -2.07
N VAL A 132 0.37 -27.39 -2.97
CA VAL A 132 -0.36 -26.79 -4.12
C VAL A 132 0.25 -27.21 -5.47
N LEU A 133 1.53 -27.58 -5.47
CA LEU A 133 2.30 -28.05 -6.62
C LEU A 133 2.35 -29.58 -6.68
N LEU A 134 2.43 -30.18 -7.87
CA LEU A 134 2.59 -31.62 -8.08
C LEU A 134 4.05 -32.05 -7.81
N ASN A 135 4.27 -33.31 -7.46
CA ASN A 135 5.61 -33.91 -7.43
C ASN A 135 6.02 -34.43 -8.82
N ALA A 136 7.29 -34.80 -9.01
CA ALA A 136 7.79 -35.25 -10.32
C ALA A 136 7.07 -36.51 -10.85
N GLU A 137 6.67 -37.43 -9.97
CA GLU A 137 5.92 -38.63 -10.35
C GLU A 137 4.47 -38.30 -10.73
N GLN A 138 3.79 -37.52 -9.91
CA GLN A 138 2.45 -36.99 -10.14
C GLN A 138 2.38 -36.20 -11.45
N ARG A 139 3.40 -35.41 -11.80
CA ARG A 139 3.45 -34.71 -13.10
C ARG A 139 3.47 -35.67 -14.29
N LYS A 140 4.24 -36.77 -14.20
CA LYS A 140 4.25 -37.80 -15.24
C LYS A 140 2.89 -38.50 -15.35
N LYS A 141 2.35 -38.92 -14.20
CA LYS A 141 1.02 -39.56 -14.10
C LYS A 141 -0.11 -38.63 -14.58
N MET A 142 0.01 -37.33 -14.34
CA MET A 142 -0.92 -36.32 -14.80
C MET A 142 -0.79 -36.10 -16.31
N SER A 143 0.43 -36.05 -16.84
CA SER A 143 0.65 -35.86 -18.29
C SER A 143 0.02 -36.98 -19.11
N SER A 144 0.19 -38.25 -18.71
CA SER A 144 -0.46 -39.39 -19.40
C SER A 144 -1.99 -39.33 -19.29
N LEU A 145 -2.54 -38.95 -18.13
CA LEU A 145 -3.98 -38.78 -17.96
C LEU A 145 -4.54 -37.67 -18.86
N LEU A 146 -3.82 -36.55 -18.99
CA LEU A 146 -4.23 -35.42 -19.83
C LEU A 146 -4.23 -35.79 -21.32
N GLU A 147 -3.26 -36.59 -21.78
CA GLU A 147 -3.24 -37.12 -23.16
C GLU A 147 -4.47 -38.00 -23.45
N VAL A 148 -4.84 -38.89 -22.51
CA VAL A 148 -6.06 -39.70 -22.62
C VAL A 148 -7.30 -38.81 -22.63
N ALA A 149 -7.38 -37.80 -21.76
CA ALA A 149 -8.49 -36.86 -21.73
C ALA A 149 -8.62 -36.04 -23.02
N GLN A 150 -7.50 -35.62 -23.62
CA GLN A 150 -7.49 -34.93 -24.92
C GLN A 150 -8.02 -35.83 -26.04
N TYR A 151 -7.61 -37.11 -26.05
CA TYR A 151 -8.14 -38.09 -26.98
C TYR A 151 -9.67 -38.26 -26.81
N LEU A 152 -10.16 -38.38 -25.57
CA LEU A 152 -11.59 -38.53 -25.29
C LEU A 152 -12.40 -37.29 -25.71
N LEU A 153 -11.86 -36.08 -25.52
CA LEU A 153 -12.47 -34.84 -26.00
C LEU A 153 -12.53 -34.78 -27.52
N ALA A 154 -11.44 -35.14 -28.22
CA ALA A 154 -11.39 -35.12 -29.68
C ALA A 154 -12.43 -36.06 -30.32
N HIS A 155 -12.76 -37.17 -29.64
CA HIS A 155 -13.74 -38.16 -30.11
C HIS A 155 -15.15 -37.93 -29.56
N SER A 156 -15.44 -36.76 -28.97
CA SER A 156 -16.76 -36.43 -28.36
C SER A 156 -17.21 -37.40 -27.27
N MET A 157 -16.26 -38.07 -26.61
CA MET A 157 -16.49 -39.01 -25.52
C MET A 157 -16.24 -38.38 -24.15
N PHE A 158 -16.22 -37.06 -24.03
CA PHE A 158 -15.94 -36.36 -22.78
C PHE A 158 -16.86 -35.15 -22.60
N SER A 159 -17.53 -35.07 -21.44
CA SER A 159 -18.37 -33.94 -21.06
C SER A 159 -17.61 -33.02 -20.10
N ARG A 160 -17.30 -31.79 -20.55
CA ARG A 160 -16.65 -30.76 -19.70
C ARG A 160 -17.49 -30.42 -18.47
N PHE A 161 -18.80 -30.29 -18.64
CA PHE A 161 -19.72 -29.95 -17.56
C PHE A 161 -19.75 -31.03 -16.47
N SER A 162 -19.89 -32.29 -16.86
CA SER A 162 -19.91 -33.44 -15.94
C SER A 162 -18.58 -33.58 -15.21
N PHE A 163 -17.47 -33.40 -15.91
CA PHE A 163 -16.14 -33.40 -15.31
C PHE A 163 -15.98 -32.32 -14.24
N CYS A 164 -16.39 -31.07 -14.51
CA CYS A 164 -16.32 -29.99 -13.52
C CYS A 164 -17.16 -30.28 -12.27
N GLN A 165 -18.34 -30.86 -12.42
CA GLN A 165 -19.19 -31.21 -11.28
C GLN A 165 -18.52 -32.24 -10.37
N GLU A 166 -17.98 -33.32 -10.93
CA GLU A 166 -17.30 -34.38 -10.18
C GLU A 166 -16.04 -33.86 -9.46
N LEU A 167 -15.29 -32.93 -10.07
CA LEU A 167 -14.13 -32.32 -9.40
C LEU A 167 -14.54 -31.49 -8.17
N TRP A 168 -15.65 -30.75 -8.24
CA TRP A 168 -16.13 -29.95 -7.12
C TRP A 168 -16.66 -30.78 -5.94
N GLU A 169 -17.11 -32.01 -6.18
CA GLU A 169 -17.51 -32.93 -5.09
C GLU A 169 -16.34 -33.29 -4.17
N VAL A 170 -15.10 -33.29 -4.69
CA VAL A 170 -13.88 -33.64 -3.93
C VAL A 170 -12.94 -32.44 -3.79
N ARG A 171 -13.48 -31.27 -3.43
CA ARG A 171 -12.75 -29.99 -3.32
C ARG A 171 -11.48 -30.02 -2.46
N SER A 172 -11.41 -30.87 -1.44
CA SER A 172 -10.28 -30.89 -0.49
C SER A 172 -8.98 -31.44 -1.07
N SER A 173 -9.02 -32.13 -2.20
CA SER A 173 -7.86 -32.79 -2.82
C SER A 173 -7.37 -32.10 -4.11
N LEU A 174 -8.03 -31.04 -4.58
CA LEU A 174 -7.64 -30.37 -5.82
C LEU A 174 -6.39 -29.51 -5.62
N LEU A 175 -5.34 -29.79 -6.40
CA LEU A 175 -4.10 -29.02 -6.44
C LEU A 175 -4.16 -27.96 -7.54
N LEU A 176 -3.70 -26.73 -7.26
CA LEU A 176 -3.76 -25.61 -8.21
C LEU A 176 -2.94 -25.86 -9.48
N GLU A 177 -1.78 -26.53 -9.37
CA GLU A 177 -0.96 -26.89 -10.55
C GLU A 177 -1.70 -27.86 -11.48
N ALA A 178 -2.43 -28.83 -10.91
CA ALA A 178 -3.21 -29.77 -11.70
C ALA A 178 -4.35 -29.07 -12.44
N VAL A 179 -5.02 -28.13 -11.78
CA VAL A 179 -6.06 -27.28 -12.37
C VAL A 179 -5.49 -26.39 -13.48
N TRP A 180 -4.29 -25.85 -13.29
CA TRP A 180 -3.59 -25.08 -14.32
C TRP A 180 -3.26 -25.92 -15.56
N HIS A 181 -2.81 -27.16 -15.40
CA HIS A 181 -2.55 -28.04 -16.54
C HIS A 181 -3.82 -28.35 -17.37
N LEU A 182 -5.00 -28.43 -16.75
CA LEU A 182 -6.27 -28.57 -17.49
C LEU A 182 -6.52 -27.37 -18.44
N HIS A 183 -6.14 -26.17 -17.99
CA HIS A 183 -6.28 -24.94 -18.76
C HIS A 183 -5.27 -24.84 -19.89
N VAL A 184 -3.98 -25.08 -19.61
CA VAL A 184 -2.91 -25.04 -20.61
C VAL A 184 -3.15 -26.05 -21.73
N GLN A 185 -3.65 -27.24 -21.38
CA GLN A 185 -3.98 -28.30 -22.33
C GLN A 185 -5.35 -28.16 -22.99
N ASN A 186 -6.07 -27.06 -22.74
CA ASN A 186 -7.38 -26.73 -23.30
C ASN A 186 -8.46 -27.81 -23.12
N LEU A 187 -8.36 -28.60 -22.03
CA LEU A 187 -9.37 -29.59 -21.68
C LEU A 187 -10.61 -28.90 -21.12
N VAL A 188 -10.40 -28.06 -20.11
CA VAL A 188 -11.41 -27.22 -19.46
C VAL A 188 -10.75 -25.89 -19.15
N SER A 189 -11.40 -24.79 -19.54
CA SER A 189 -10.89 -23.46 -19.20
C SER A 189 -11.07 -23.18 -17.71
N LEU A 190 -10.15 -22.43 -17.11
CA LEU A 190 -10.31 -21.97 -15.72
C LEU A 190 -11.64 -21.25 -15.50
N GLN A 191 -12.14 -20.55 -16.53
CA GLN A 191 -13.44 -19.91 -16.49
C GLN A 191 -14.58 -20.92 -16.32
N GLU A 192 -14.65 -21.94 -17.16
CA GLU A 192 -15.70 -22.97 -17.09
C GLU A 192 -15.65 -23.72 -15.75
N LEU A 193 -14.44 -24.00 -15.24
CA LEU A 193 -14.28 -24.67 -13.94
C LEU A 193 -14.80 -23.80 -12.79
N LEU A 194 -14.45 -22.52 -12.77
CA LEU A 194 -14.82 -21.60 -11.69
C LEU A 194 -16.30 -21.21 -11.72
N GLU A 195 -16.92 -21.10 -12.90
CA GLU A 195 -18.36 -20.83 -13.06
C GLU A 195 -19.25 -22.04 -12.71
N SER A 196 -18.71 -23.26 -12.84
CA SER A 196 -19.49 -24.48 -12.60
C SER A 196 -19.91 -24.69 -11.14
N HIS A 197 -19.26 -24.01 -10.19
CA HIS A 197 -19.60 -24.11 -8.77
C HIS A 197 -20.64 -23.06 -8.36
N ALA A 198 -21.69 -23.49 -7.65
CA ALA A 198 -22.77 -22.60 -7.24
C ALA A 198 -22.37 -21.64 -6.10
N ASP A 199 -21.45 -22.04 -5.22
CA ASP A 199 -21.00 -21.20 -4.10
C ASP A 199 -19.70 -20.45 -4.46
N THR A 200 -19.88 -19.19 -4.83
CA THR A 200 -18.77 -18.30 -5.22
C THR A 200 -17.85 -17.98 -4.03
N GLN A 201 -18.38 -17.89 -2.80
CA GLN A 201 -17.58 -17.53 -1.62
C GLN A 201 -16.66 -18.67 -1.19
N ALA A 202 -17.16 -19.90 -1.28
CA ALA A 202 -16.34 -21.11 -1.15
C ALA A 202 -15.18 -21.09 -2.15
N THR A 203 -15.47 -20.88 -3.44
CA THR A 203 -14.44 -20.88 -4.50
C THR A 203 -13.38 -19.81 -4.24
N VAL A 204 -13.78 -18.59 -3.85
CA VAL A 204 -12.86 -17.51 -3.49
C VAL A 204 -11.98 -17.90 -2.30
N ALA A 205 -12.53 -18.53 -1.27
CA ALA A 205 -11.76 -18.95 -0.09
C ALA A 205 -10.75 -20.07 -0.41
N TRP A 206 -11.10 -20.99 -1.31
CA TRP A 206 -10.18 -22.02 -1.80
C TRP A 206 -9.04 -21.39 -2.61
N LEU A 207 -9.36 -20.59 -3.64
CA LEU A 207 -8.36 -19.92 -4.46
C LEU A 207 -7.43 -19.05 -3.63
N PHE A 208 -7.97 -18.25 -2.71
CA PHE A 208 -7.17 -17.38 -1.84
C PHE A 208 -6.15 -18.19 -1.03
N ARG A 209 -6.59 -19.26 -0.36
CA ARG A 209 -5.70 -20.09 0.47
C ARG A 209 -4.61 -20.75 -0.38
N ASP A 210 -4.98 -21.32 -1.51
CA ASP A 210 -4.04 -22.06 -2.35
C ASP A 210 -3.07 -21.12 -3.08
N LEU A 211 -3.50 -19.91 -3.45
CA LEU A 211 -2.61 -18.87 -4.00
C LEU A 211 -1.63 -18.32 -2.94
N CYS A 212 -2.05 -18.15 -1.68
CA CYS A 212 -1.13 -17.79 -0.61
C CYS A 212 -0.03 -18.84 -0.45
N VAL A 213 -0.40 -20.11 -0.38
CA VAL A 213 0.55 -21.22 -0.27
C VAL A 213 1.47 -21.32 -1.50
N LEU A 214 0.95 -21.08 -2.71
CA LEU A 214 1.77 -21.01 -3.93
C LEU A 214 2.83 -19.91 -3.81
N CYS A 215 2.43 -18.71 -3.37
CA CYS A 215 3.33 -17.57 -3.19
C CYS A 215 4.40 -17.85 -2.12
N GLU A 216 4.09 -18.60 -1.07
CA GLU A 216 5.05 -19.04 -0.05
C GLU A 216 6.07 -20.04 -0.60
N GLN A 217 5.62 -21.01 -1.39
CA GLN A 217 6.45 -22.09 -1.95
C GLN A 217 7.41 -21.60 -3.05
N MET A 218 7.05 -20.52 -3.76
CA MET A 218 7.88 -19.88 -4.78
C MET A 218 9.22 -19.37 -4.25
N GLU A 219 9.26 -18.84 -3.02
CA GLU A 219 10.51 -18.33 -2.44
C GLU A 219 11.26 -19.43 -1.66
N ALA A 220 10.56 -20.47 -1.20
CA ALA A 220 11.15 -21.53 -0.38
C ALA A 220 11.83 -22.66 -1.19
N SER A 221 11.41 -22.91 -2.43
CA SER A 221 11.88 -24.06 -3.22
C SER A 221 12.43 -23.64 -4.58
N THR A 222 13.72 -23.87 -4.84
CA THR A 222 14.38 -23.47 -6.10
C THR A 222 13.97 -24.33 -7.31
N GLN A 223 13.58 -25.59 -7.09
CA GLN A 223 13.34 -26.56 -8.16
C GLN A 223 11.98 -26.42 -8.88
N HIS A 224 11.01 -25.73 -8.29
CA HIS A 224 9.65 -25.58 -8.86
C HIS A 224 9.22 -24.12 -9.05
N THR A 225 10.16 -23.18 -8.93
CA THR A 225 9.89 -21.73 -9.01
C THR A 225 9.30 -21.30 -10.35
N ASP A 226 9.79 -21.85 -11.47
CA ASP A 226 9.36 -21.42 -12.80
C ASP A 226 7.92 -21.86 -13.11
N ILE A 227 7.56 -23.09 -12.73
CA ILE A 227 6.19 -23.60 -12.86
C ILE A 227 5.25 -22.80 -11.95
N ALA A 228 5.63 -22.59 -10.70
CA ALA A 228 4.81 -21.83 -9.76
C ALA A 228 4.60 -20.37 -10.20
N ARG A 229 5.63 -19.73 -10.78
CA ARG A 229 5.54 -18.39 -11.37
C ARG A 229 4.61 -18.36 -12.59
N ALA A 230 4.68 -19.37 -13.46
CA ALA A 230 3.79 -19.49 -14.61
C ALA A 230 2.33 -19.66 -14.19
N VAL A 231 2.06 -20.58 -13.25
CA VAL A 231 0.73 -20.79 -12.65
C VAL A 231 0.20 -19.47 -12.10
N LEU A 232 0.96 -18.80 -11.22
CA LEU A 232 0.53 -17.55 -10.61
C LEU A 232 0.26 -16.44 -11.64
N SER A 233 1.14 -16.30 -12.65
CA SER A 233 0.99 -15.32 -13.71
C SER A 233 -0.28 -15.54 -14.52
N ASP A 234 -0.57 -16.78 -14.93
CA ASP A 234 -1.73 -17.11 -15.76
C ASP A 234 -3.04 -16.90 -15.01
N PHE A 235 -3.10 -17.30 -13.73
CA PHE A 235 -4.26 -17.05 -12.88
C PHE A 235 -4.52 -15.55 -12.69
N VAL A 236 -3.48 -14.76 -12.40
CA VAL A 236 -3.63 -13.30 -12.24
C VAL A 236 -4.00 -12.63 -13.56
N GLN A 237 -3.40 -13.05 -14.68
CA GLN A 237 -3.75 -12.55 -16.01
C GLN A 237 -5.23 -12.82 -16.30
N LEU A 238 -5.72 -14.03 -16.04
CA LEU A 238 -7.13 -14.38 -16.20
C LEU A 238 -8.02 -13.48 -15.32
N PHE A 239 -7.68 -13.31 -14.04
CA PHE A 239 -8.48 -12.50 -13.12
C PHE A 239 -8.51 -11.02 -13.51
N VAL A 240 -7.38 -10.47 -13.98
CA VAL A 240 -7.33 -9.08 -14.46
C VAL A 240 -8.14 -8.92 -15.74
N LEU A 241 -7.97 -9.84 -16.69
CA LEU A 241 -8.71 -9.81 -17.96
C LEU A 241 -10.21 -9.91 -17.75
N ARG A 242 -10.67 -10.82 -16.87
CA ARG A 242 -12.12 -11.02 -16.63
C ARG A 242 -12.72 -10.05 -15.63
N GLY A 243 -11.95 -9.60 -14.64
CA GLY A 243 -12.40 -8.66 -13.61
C GLY A 243 -12.55 -7.22 -14.13
N PHE A 244 -11.71 -6.80 -15.07
CA PHE A 244 -11.61 -5.40 -15.51
C PHE A 244 -11.92 -5.21 -17.01
N GLN A 245 -12.47 -6.23 -17.67
CA GLN A 245 -12.98 -6.09 -19.03
C GLN A 245 -14.12 -5.07 -19.05
N LYS A 246 -14.08 -4.13 -20.01
CA LYS A 246 -15.20 -3.20 -20.20
C LYS A 246 -16.36 -3.99 -20.80
N ASN A 247 -17.45 -4.17 -20.05
CA ASN A 247 -18.69 -4.71 -20.59
C ASN A 247 -19.22 -3.73 -21.65
N SER A 248 -18.88 -3.96 -22.91
CA SER A 248 -19.42 -3.20 -24.04
C SER A 248 -20.91 -3.46 -24.28
N ASP A 249 -21.47 -4.48 -23.63
CA ASP A 249 -22.89 -4.80 -23.72
C ASP A 249 -23.68 -4.01 -22.68
N LEU A 250 -24.24 -2.88 -23.14
CA LEU A 250 -25.11 -1.91 -22.47
C LEU A 250 -26.42 -2.48 -21.86
N ARG A 251 -26.48 -3.78 -21.50
CA ARG A 251 -27.71 -4.43 -20.97
C ARG A 251 -27.53 -5.38 -19.79
N SER A 252 -26.31 -5.72 -19.35
CA SER A 252 -26.14 -6.50 -18.11
C SER A 252 -25.89 -5.58 -16.93
N VAL A 253 -26.91 -5.40 -16.09
CA VAL A 253 -26.85 -4.61 -14.84
C VAL A 253 -26.04 -5.34 -13.75
N GLU A 254 -25.81 -6.65 -13.89
CA GLU A 254 -25.02 -7.44 -12.95
C GLU A 254 -23.66 -7.82 -13.57
N PRO A 255 -22.55 -7.69 -12.82
CA PRO A 255 -21.26 -8.19 -13.27
C PRO A 255 -21.35 -9.70 -13.43
N ALA A 256 -20.84 -10.23 -14.55
CA ALA A 256 -20.72 -11.66 -14.76
C ALA A 256 -20.07 -12.32 -13.53
N GLN A 257 -20.58 -13.49 -13.12
CA GLN A 257 -20.14 -14.21 -11.91
C GLN A 257 -18.60 -14.30 -11.80
N MET A 258 -17.92 -14.50 -12.93
CA MET A 258 -16.46 -14.51 -13.02
C MET A 258 -15.79 -13.19 -12.72
N ALA A 259 -16.36 -12.06 -13.14
CA ALA A 259 -15.80 -10.75 -12.83
C ALA A 259 -15.85 -10.50 -11.31
N GLN A 260 -16.95 -10.88 -10.65
CA GLN A 260 -17.10 -10.79 -9.20
C GLN A 260 -16.10 -11.69 -8.47
N LEU A 261 -15.98 -12.95 -8.90
CA LEU A 261 -15.04 -13.92 -8.34
C LEU A 261 -13.59 -13.43 -8.49
N ALA A 262 -13.19 -13.00 -9.69
CA ALA A 262 -11.86 -12.49 -9.98
C ALA A 262 -11.52 -11.28 -9.11
N MET A 263 -12.40 -10.28 -9.05
CA MET A 263 -12.20 -9.09 -8.20
C MET A 263 -12.12 -9.47 -6.72
N ALA A 264 -12.96 -10.38 -6.24
CA ALA A 264 -12.96 -10.81 -4.85
C ALA A 264 -11.64 -11.51 -4.46
N VAL A 265 -11.11 -12.38 -5.32
CA VAL A 265 -9.81 -13.04 -5.09
C VAL A 265 -8.67 -12.02 -5.08
N LEU A 266 -8.60 -11.15 -6.08
CA LEU A 266 -7.56 -10.11 -6.18
C LEU A 266 -7.59 -9.16 -4.98
N GLN A 267 -8.78 -8.72 -4.57
CA GLN A 267 -8.96 -7.87 -3.39
C GLN A 267 -8.55 -8.59 -2.12
N ARG A 268 -8.93 -9.87 -1.94
CA ARG A 268 -8.59 -10.62 -0.73
C ARG A 268 -7.08 -10.87 -0.61
N MET A 269 -6.40 -11.16 -1.72
CA MET A 269 -4.93 -11.26 -1.76
C MET A 269 -4.26 -9.93 -1.40
N LEU A 270 -4.75 -8.81 -1.94
CA LEU A 270 -4.23 -7.48 -1.62
C LEU A 270 -4.45 -7.11 -0.15
N MET A 271 -5.66 -7.35 0.39
CA MET A 271 -5.98 -7.09 1.79
C MET A 271 -5.08 -7.91 2.72
N PHE A 272 -4.88 -9.20 2.44
CA PHE A 272 -3.94 -10.04 3.17
C PHE A 272 -2.52 -9.45 3.18
N ALA A 273 -2.04 -8.98 2.03
CA ALA A 273 -0.71 -8.40 1.93
C ALA A 273 -0.57 -7.09 2.73
N LEU A 274 -1.57 -6.21 2.68
CA LEU A 274 -1.58 -4.96 3.43
C LEU A 274 -1.72 -5.18 4.94
N GLU A 275 -2.53 -6.16 5.36
CA GLU A 275 -2.66 -6.54 6.76
C GLU A 275 -1.37 -7.12 7.32
N ALA A 276 -0.71 -8.01 6.56
CA ALA A 276 0.59 -8.56 6.95
C ALA A 276 1.64 -7.46 7.14
N LEU A 277 1.69 -6.48 6.22
CA LEU A 277 2.56 -5.30 6.35
C LEU A 277 2.23 -4.46 7.58
N ALA A 278 0.95 -4.24 7.89
CA ALA A 278 0.52 -3.46 9.05
C ALA A 278 0.87 -4.12 10.38
N THR A 279 0.89 -5.47 10.44
CA THR A 279 1.28 -6.21 11.66
C THR A 279 2.78 -6.24 11.93
N GLY A 280 3.60 -5.69 11.03
CA GLY A 280 5.06 -5.73 11.12
C GLY A 280 5.59 -7.10 10.69
N LEU A 281 5.94 -7.24 9.40
CA LEU A 281 6.52 -8.47 8.88
C LEU A 281 7.94 -8.66 9.46
N GLN A 282 8.20 -9.87 9.98
CA GLN A 282 9.56 -10.34 10.18
C GLN A 282 10.11 -10.83 8.84
N ASP A 283 11.34 -10.43 8.53
CA ASP A 283 12.08 -10.94 7.37
C ASP A 283 12.11 -12.48 7.44
N GLU A 284 11.87 -13.13 6.30
CA GLU A 284 11.79 -14.60 6.15
C GLU A 284 10.57 -15.32 6.77
N SER A 285 9.57 -14.60 7.30
CA SER A 285 8.29 -15.22 7.66
C SER A 285 7.55 -15.77 6.42
N PRO A 286 6.70 -16.82 6.55
CA PRO A 286 5.92 -17.33 5.43
C PRO A 286 5.05 -16.24 4.81
N ALA A 287 4.43 -15.39 5.64
CA ALA A 287 3.67 -14.23 5.17
C ALA A 287 4.53 -13.23 4.37
N TYR A 288 5.77 -12.95 4.79
CA TYR A 288 6.68 -12.08 4.03
C TYR A 288 6.97 -12.65 2.64
N ARG A 289 7.28 -13.94 2.55
CA ARG A 289 7.53 -14.62 1.27
C ARG A 289 6.31 -14.58 0.37
N ALA A 290 5.12 -14.85 0.93
CA ALA A 290 3.86 -14.78 0.21
C ALA A 290 3.63 -13.39 -0.40
N VAL A 291 3.80 -12.33 0.41
CA VAL A 291 3.59 -10.93 -0.01
C VAL A 291 4.61 -10.51 -1.06
N LYS A 292 5.88 -10.88 -0.88
CA LYS A 292 6.95 -10.58 -1.84
C LYS A 292 6.66 -11.21 -3.21
N SER A 293 6.31 -12.49 -3.24
CA SER A 293 5.91 -13.20 -4.47
C SER A 293 4.67 -12.59 -5.11
N TRP A 294 3.65 -12.26 -4.31
CA TRP A 294 2.42 -11.64 -4.78
C TRP A 294 2.67 -10.28 -5.43
N PHE A 295 3.43 -9.39 -4.77
CA PHE A 295 3.83 -8.11 -5.37
C PHE A 295 4.72 -8.31 -6.60
N GLY A 296 5.48 -9.42 -6.64
CA GLY A 296 6.19 -9.97 -7.79
C GLY A 296 5.38 -9.99 -9.09
N VAL A 297 4.07 -10.25 -9.00
CA VAL A 297 3.19 -10.42 -10.17
C VAL A 297 2.82 -9.11 -10.86
N PHE A 298 2.89 -7.97 -10.16
CA PHE A 298 2.56 -6.65 -10.70
C PHE A 298 3.58 -6.09 -11.71
N CYS A 299 4.54 -6.90 -12.18
CA CYS A 299 5.47 -6.48 -13.23
C CYS A 299 4.79 -6.39 -14.60
N GLY A 300 5.05 -5.32 -15.36
CA GLY A 300 4.44 -5.08 -16.68
C GLY A 300 4.62 -6.18 -17.73
N HIS A 301 5.62 -7.06 -17.57
CA HIS A 301 5.85 -8.19 -18.48
C HIS A 301 4.85 -9.34 -18.34
N THR A 302 4.04 -9.40 -17.27
CA THR A 302 3.00 -10.45 -17.09
C THR A 302 1.78 -10.22 -17.98
N TYR A 303 1.56 -9.00 -18.46
CA TYR A 303 0.48 -8.65 -19.37
C TYR A 303 1.07 -8.49 -20.77
N GLY A 304 1.29 -9.61 -21.47
CA GLY A 304 1.90 -9.62 -22.81
C GLY A 304 1.22 -8.67 -23.80
N ALA A 305 1.89 -8.39 -24.92
CA ALA A 305 1.46 -7.43 -25.97
C ALA A 305 0.06 -7.67 -26.57
N ALA A 306 -0.61 -8.79 -26.25
CA ALA A 306 -1.96 -9.14 -26.69
C ALA A 306 -3.08 -8.52 -25.83
N VAL A 307 -2.78 -7.90 -24.68
CA VAL A 307 -3.79 -7.28 -23.81
C VAL A 307 -3.96 -5.80 -24.17
N SER A 308 -5.20 -5.35 -24.38
CA SER A 308 -5.51 -3.92 -24.51
C SER A 308 -4.96 -3.15 -23.31
N THR A 309 -4.19 -2.09 -23.57
CA THR A 309 -3.53 -1.25 -22.55
C THR A 309 -4.49 -0.73 -21.48
N ASP A 310 -5.78 -0.63 -21.78
CA ASP A 310 -6.80 -0.11 -20.88
C ASP A 310 -7.14 -1.03 -19.70
N VAL A 311 -7.09 -2.35 -19.89
CA VAL A 311 -7.51 -3.31 -18.85
C VAL A 311 -6.49 -3.33 -17.69
N PRO A 312 -5.17 -3.43 -17.94
CA PRO A 312 -4.17 -3.27 -16.89
C PRO A 312 -4.27 -1.91 -16.21
N LYS A 313 -4.41 -0.80 -16.95
CA LYS A 313 -4.55 0.54 -16.33
C LYS A 313 -5.69 0.59 -15.31
N ARG A 314 -6.88 0.06 -15.65
CA ARG A 314 -8.02 0.01 -14.71
C ARG A 314 -7.73 -0.83 -13.47
N PHE A 315 -7.09 -1.99 -13.65
CA PHE A 315 -6.70 -2.84 -12.52
C PHE A 315 -5.72 -2.11 -11.59
N PHE A 316 -4.68 -1.49 -12.15
CA PHE A 316 -3.67 -0.78 -11.40
C PHE A 316 -4.23 0.45 -10.67
N SER A 317 -5.08 1.24 -11.31
CA SER A 317 -5.81 2.34 -10.66
C SER A 317 -6.72 1.84 -9.54
N HIS A 318 -7.45 0.73 -9.75
CA HIS A 318 -8.28 0.13 -8.71
C HIS A 318 -7.44 -0.37 -7.54
N THR A 319 -6.32 -1.06 -7.79
CA THR A 319 -5.39 -1.50 -6.75
C THR A 319 -4.83 -0.31 -5.97
N LEU A 320 -4.41 0.75 -6.66
CA LEU A 320 -3.94 1.97 -6.00
C LEU A 320 -5.02 2.56 -5.09
N THR A 321 -6.26 2.66 -5.54
CA THR A 321 -7.37 3.11 -4.69
C THR A 321 -7.53 2.21 -3.46
N GLN A 322 -7.52 0.89 -3.62
CA GLN A 322 -7.67 -0.04 -2.49
C GLN A 322 -6.54 0.11 -1.45
N VAL A 323 -5.29 0.29 -1.90
CA VAL A 323 -4.15 0.54 -1.02
C VAL A 323 -4.33 1.85 -0.26
N LEU A 324 -4.70 2.93 -0.96
CA LEU A 324 -4.87 4.25 -0.36
C LEU A 324 -6.05 4.33 0.62
N THR A 325 -7.08 3.51 0.44
CA THR A 325 -8.27 3.47 1.33
C THR A 325 -8.24 2.34 2.34
N HIS A 326 -7.12 1.63 2.48
CA HIS A 326 -7.02 0.49 3.38
C HIS A 326 -6.97 0.93 4.85
N LYS A 327 -8.01 0.61 5.63
CA LYS A 327 -8.11 0.90 7.09
C LYS A 327 -7.74 2.37 7.43
N PRO A 328 -8.58 3.35 7.07
CA PRO A 328 -8.33 4.78 7.34
C PRO A 328 -8.58 5.12 8.83
N VAL A 329 -7.73 4.60 9.73
CA VAL A 329 -7.90 4.77 11.19
C VAL A 329 -7.28 6.08 11.69
N LEU A 330 -6.21 6.55 11.04
CA LEU A 330 -5.44 7.71 11.45
C LEU A 330 -6.16 9.01 11.09
N ARG A 331 -6.25 9.92 12.07
CA ARG A 331 -6.77 11.27 11.85
C ARG A 331 -5.72 12.13 11.16
N VAL A 332 -6.15 13.25 10.61
CA VAL A 332 -5.27 14.28 10.04
C VAL A 332 -4.22 14.76 11.06
N SER A 333 -4.61 14.90 12.34
CA SER A 333 -3.68 15.27 13.42
C SER A 333 -2.53 14.26 13.59
N ASP A 334 -2.86 12.97 13.50
CA ASP A 334 -1.90 11.88 13.63
C ASP A 334 -0.98 11.87 12.41
N ALA A 335 -1.56 12.13 11.22
CA ALA A 335 -0.80 12.28 9.99
C ALA A 335 0.24 13.40 10.09
N VAL A 336 -0.12 14.59 10.58
CA VAL A 336 0.81 15.71 10.79
C VAL A 336 1.96 15.33 11.73
N GLN A 337 1.68 14.62 12.82
CA GLN A 337 2.70 14.19 13.78
C GLN A 337 3.66 13.14 13.21
N MET A 338 3.14 12.22 12.40
CA MET A 338 3.85 11.02 11.97
C MET A 338 4.44 11.10 10.55
N GLN A 339 4.26 12.21 9.80
CA GLN A 339 4.75 12.37 8.41
C GLN A 339 6.21 11.91 8.22
N ARG A 340 7.07 12.26 9.18
CA ARG A 340 8.50 11.93 9.17
C ARG A 340 8.81 10.44 9.19
N ASP A 341 7.86 9.61 9.62
CA ASP A 341 8.02 8.16 9.72
C ASP A 341 7.58 7.43 8.46
N TRP A 342 7.02 8.15 7.49
CA TRP A 342 6.50 7.64 6.23
C TRP A 342 7.27 8.14 5.01
N SER A 343 8.49 8.65 5.21
CA SER A 343 9.40 8.97 4.11
C SER A 343 9.76 7.71 3.32
N PHE A 344 10.26 7.89 2.10
CA PHE A 344 10.64 6.77 1.24
C PHE A 344 11.68 5.84 1.89
N ALA A 345 12.64 6.41 2.62
CA ALA A 345 13.68 5.63 3.30
C ALA A 345 13.15 4.79 4.47
N LYS A 346 12.09 5.25 5.14
CA LYS A 346 11.49 4.56 6.30
C LYS A 346 10.33 3.64 5.92
N THR A 347 9.74 3.86 4.74
CA THR A 347 8.64 3.02 4.23
C THR A 347 9.14 1.60 3.96
N HIS A 348 8.33 0.59 4.35
CA HIS A 348 8.72 -0.81 4.20
C HIS A 348 9.06 -1.16 2.73
N PRO A 349 10.18 -1.85 2.44
CA PRO A 349 10.66 -2.08 1.08
C PRO A 349 9.65 -2.75 0.15
N LEU A 350 8.83 -3.69 0.65
CA LEU A 350 7.77 -4.33 -0.13
C LEU A 350 6.68 -3.36 -0.57
N LEU A 351 6.30 -2.40 0.28
CA LEU A 351 5.30 -1.37 -0.06
C LEU A 351 5.87 -0.41 -1.11
N THR A 352 7.13 0.01 -0.95
CA THR A 352 7.84 0.81 -1.95
C THR A 352 7.97 0.07 -3.29
N SER A 353 8.25 -1.24 -3.26
CA SER A 353 8.27 -2.10 -4.45
C SER A 353 6.91 -2.16 -5.15
N LEU A 354 5.81 -2.27 -4.38
CA LEU A 354 4.46 -2.21 -4.93
C LEU A 354 4.20 -0.87 -5.64
N TYR A 355 4.50 0.27 -5.00
CA TYR A 355 4.31 1.58 -5.63
C TYR A 355 5.11 1.74 -6.92
N ARG A 356 6.39 1.35 -6.94
CA ARG A 356 7.21 1.42 -8.16
C ARG A 356 6.62 0.59 -9.31
N ARG A 357 6.09 -0.59 -9.00
CA ARG A 357 5.41 -1.44 -10.00
C ARG A 357 4.11 -0.81 -10.48
N LEU A 358 3.36 -0.17 -9.58
CA LEU A 358 2.14 0.55 -9.95
C LEU A 358 2.42 1.72 -10.89
N PHE A 359 3.52 2.44 -10.63
CA PHE A 359 3.94 3.60 -11.42
C PHE A 359 4.48 3.24 -12.80
N ALA A 360 4.93 2.01 -13.01
CA ALA A 360 5.44 1.57 -14.31
C ALA A 360 4.35 1.45 -15.40
N VAL A 361 3.07 1.35 -15.02
CA VAL A 361 1.94 1.13 -15.94
C VAL A 361 1.13 2.41 -16.21
N LEU A 362 1.10 3.32 -15.23
CA LEU A 362 0.32 4.56 -15.29
C LEU A 362 1.24 5.75 -15.57
N LEU A 363 0.78 6.71 -16.37
CA LEU A 363 1.55 7.95 -16.60
C LEU A 363 1.60 8.81 -15.33
N PRO A 364 2.65 9.63 -15.12
CA PRO A 364 2.74 10.52 -13.96
C PRO A 364 1.51 11.42 -13.78
N GLU A 365 0.94 11.93 -14.87
CA GLU A 365 -0.25 12.76 -14.86
C GLU A 365 -1.49 11.97 -14.44
N GLU A 366 -1.63 10.74 -14.94
CA GLU A 366 -2.72 9.81 -14.57
C GLU A 366 -2.63 9.45 -13.08
N LEU A 367 -1.42 9.24 -12.55
CA LEU A 367 -1.19 8.92 -11.13
C LEU A 367 -1.55 10.08 -10.21
N VAL A 368 -1.07 11.28 -10.52
CA VAL A 368 -1.35 12.49 -9.71
C VAL A 368 -2.84 12.86 -9.81
N GLY A 369 -3.46 12.73 -10.98
CA GLY A 369 -4.90 12.90 -11.17
C GLY A 369 -5.72 11.87 -10.39
N HIS A 370 -5.30 10.60 -10.36
CA HIS A 370 -5.98 9.55 -9.60
C HIS A 370 -5.84 9.75 -8.09
N LEU A 371 -4.66 10.17 -7.60
CA LEU A 371 -4.45 10.54 -6.20
C LEU A 371 -5.38 11.69 -5.79
N GLN A 372 -5.53 12.71 -6.65
CA GLN A 372 -6.47 13.80 -6.46
C GLN A 372 -7.90 13.30 -6.32
N GLU A 373 -8.37 12.48 -7.25
CA GLU A 373 -9.72 11.93 -7.24
C GLU A 373 -10.00 11.13 -5.96
N VAL A 374 -9.06 10.28 -5.53
CA VAL A 374 -9.22 9.46 -4.32
C VAL A 374 -9.32 10.33 -3.07
N LEU A 375 -8.49 11.37 -2.95
CA LEU A 375 -8.51 12.29 -1.81
C LEU A 375 -9.78 13.14 -1.74
N GLU A 376 -10.37 13.46 -2.90
CA GLU A 376 -11.60 14.25 -2.96
C GLU A 376 -12.87 13.40 -2.75
N THR A 377 -12.82 12.08 -3.01
CA THR A 377 -14.02 11.22 -3.04
C THR A 377 -14.10 10.21 -1.90
N ARG A 378 -13.01 9.89 -1.20
CA ARG A 378 -12.95 8.78 -0.24
C ARG A 378 -12.21 9.14 1.03
N GLU A 379 -12.51 8.41 2.11
CA GLU A 379 -11.66 8.40 3.30
C GLU A 379 -10.37 7.62 3.03
N VAL A 380 -9.24 8.24 3.35
CA VAL A 380 -7.92 7.73 3.00
C VAL A 380 -7.11 7.33 4.22
N ASN A 381 -6.24 6.34 4.03
CA ASN A 381 -5.17 6.04 4.95
C ASN A 381 -3.98 6.97 4.67
N TRP A 382 -3.79 7.94 5.55
CA TRP A 382 -2.73 8.95 5.42
C TRP A 382 -1.33 8.36 5.36
N GLN A 383 -1.05 7.25 6.03
CA GLN A 383 0.25 6.58 5.91
C GLN A 383 0.49 6.13 4.47
N HIS A 384 -0.47 5.43 3.86
CA HIS A 384 -0.34 4.97 2.48
C HIS A 384 -0.32 6.13 1.48
N VAL A 385 -1.12 7.18 1.68
CA VAL A 385 -1.09 8.38 0.82
C VAL A 385 0.28 9.05 0.88
N LEU A 386 0.82 9.30 2.06
CA LEU A 386 2.06 10.04 2.22
C LEU A 386 3.30 9.21 1.82
N SER A 387 3.31 7.90 2.11
CA SER A 387 4.32 6.98 1.55
C SER A 387 4.26 6.90 0.02
N CYS A 388 3.05 6.94 -0.56
CA CYS A 388 2.87 6.98 -2.02
C CYS A 388 3.42 8.28 -2.62
N VAL A 389 3.09 9.45 -2.05
CA VAL A 389 3.62 10.76 -2.47
C VAL A 389 5.16 10.79 -2.40
N SER A 390 5.73 10.30 -1.29
CA SER A 390 7.19 10.20 -1.11
C SER A 390 7.84 9.35 -2.21
N THR A 391 7.23 8.19 -2.49
CA THR A 391 7.72 7.28 -3.52
C THR A 391 7.56 7.86 -4.92
N LEU A 392 6.48 8.58 -5.18
CA LEU A 392 6.17 9.22 -6.45
C LEU A 392 7.23 10.28 -6.79
N VAL A 393 7.50 11.19 -5.86
CA VAL A 393 8.44 12.31 -6.05
C VAL A 393 9.88 11.82 -6.21
N ILE A 394 10.26 10.72 -5.54
CA ILE A 394 11.61 10.12 -5.70
C ILE A 394 11.75 9.31 -6.99
N CYS A 395 10.74 8.52 -7.36
CA CYS A 395 10.87 7.59 -8.48
C CYS A 395 10.62 8.25 -9.84
N LEU A 396 9.86 9.35 -9.87
CA LEU A 396 9.46 10.04 -11.10
C LEU A 396 9.85 11.53 -11.02
N PRO A 397 10.85 11.99 -11.79
CA PRO A 397 11.26 13.40 -11.76
C PRO A 397 10.16 14.35 -12.26
N GLU A 398 9.32 13.92 -13.21
CA GLU A 398 8.20 14.71 -13.72
C GLU A 398 7.14 14.98 -12.63
N ALA A 399 7.05 14.11 -11.62
CA ALA A 399 6.09 14.26 -10.53
C ALA A 399 6.36 15.50 -9.68
N GLN A 400 7.60 16.00 -9.61
CA GLN A 400 7.94 17.21 -8.85
C GLN A 400 7.09 18.41 -9.31
N GLN A 401 7.02 18.65 -10.63
CA GLN A 401 6.25 19.77 -11.18
C GLN A 401 4.74 19.52 -11.02
N LEU A 402 4.28 18.30 -11.30
CA LEU A 402 2.86 17.95 -11.18
C LEU A 402 2.32 18.10 -9.75
N VAL A 403 3.11 17.69 -8.75
CA VAL A 403 2.79 17.86 -7.33
C VAL A 403 2.81 19.33 -6.96
N THR A 404 3.78 20.11 -7.44
CA THR A 404 3.86 21.56 -7.20
C THR A 404 2.62 22.28 -7.75
N ASP A 405 2.24 21.98 -8.99
CA ASP A 405 1.06 22.57 -9.63
C ASP A 405 -0.24 22.15 -8.93
N TRP A 406 -0.31 20.89 -8.49
CA TRP A 406 -1.43 20.38 -7.70
C TRP A 406 -1.59 21.13 -6.37
N VAL A 407 -0.49 21.31 -5.62
CA VAL A 407 -0.48 22.07 -4.37
C VAL A 407 -0.91 23.51 -4.62
N ALA A 408 -0.43 24.16 -5.69
CA ALA A 408 -0.84 25.51 -6.04
C ALA A 408 -2.37 25.59 -6.30
N ARG A 409 -2.95 24.61 -6.99
CA ARG A 409 -4.41 24.51 -7.18
C ARG A 409 -5.16 24.27 -5.86
N LEU A 410 -4.61 23.44 -4.97
CA LEU A 410 -5.20 23.23 -3.63
C LEU A 410 -5.20 24.52 -2.80
N LEU A 411 -4.09 25.27 -2.81
CA LEU A 411 -4.01 26.56 -2.12
C LEU A 411 -4.98 27.58 -2.69
N ALA A 412 -5.07 27.70 -4.02
CA ALA A 412 -6.05 28.58 -4.67
C ALA A 412 -7.48 28.25 -4.20
N ARG A 413 -7.88 26.97 -4.29
CA ARG A 413 -9.20 26.49 -3.82
C ARG A 413 -9.41 26.74 -2.33
N ALA A 414 -8.40 26.50 -1.50
CA ALA A 414 -8.43 26.71 -0.06
C ALA A 414 -8.71 28.17 0.28
N PHE A 415 -8.05 29.13 -0.38
CA PHE A 415 -8.24 30.56 -0.09
C PHE A 415 -9.47 31.18 -0.74
N GLU A 416 -9.87 30.71 -1.93
CA GLU A 416 -11.10 31.17 -2.61
C GLU A 416 -12.36 30.83 -1.80
N SER A 417 -12.46 29.58 -1.35
CA SER A 417 -13.62 29.07 -0.61
C SER A 417 -13.44 28.97 0.91
N CYS A 418 -12.25 29.29 1.44
CA CYS A 418 -11.88 28.99 2.84
C CYS A 418 -12.06 27.50 3.18
N ASN A 419 -11.73 26.61 2.24
CA ASN A 419 -11.89 25.16 2.37
C ASN A 419 -10.72 24.56 3.15
N LEU A 420 -11.04 23.98 4.31
CA LEU A 420 -10.05 23.43 5.22
C LEU A 420 -9.38 22.16 4.67
N ASP A 421 -10.14 21.29 3.99
CA ASP A 421 -9.61 20.01 3.50
C ASP A 421 -8.54 20.21 2.42
N SER A 422 -8.74 21.19 1.54
CA SER A 422 -7.76 21.61 0.53
C SER A 422 -6.50 22.19 1.19
N MET A 423 -6.66 22.97 2.25
CA MET A 423 -5.55 23.55 3.02
C MET A 423 -4.72 22.46 3.70
N VAL A 424 -5.40 21.54 4.40
CA VAL A 424 -4.78 20.38 5.07
C VAL A 424 -4.01 19.53 4.06
N THR A 425 -4.64 19.20 2.94
CA THR A 425 -4.04 18.33 1.91
C THR A 425 -2.81 18.99 1.30
N ALA A 426 -2.87 20.30 0.99
CA ALA A 426 -1.72 21.05 0.48
C ALA A 426 -0.53 20.98 1.44
N PHE A 427 -0.76 21.24 2.73
CA PHE A 427 0.31 21.21 3.73
C PHE A 427 0.89 19.81 3.93
N LEU A 428 0.04 18.78 4.00
CA LEU A 428 0.50 17.40 4.15
C LEU A 428 1.35 16.96 2.94
N VAL A 429 0.87 17.19 1.71
CA VAL A 429 1.57 16.78 0.48
C VAL A 429 2.91 17.49 0.33
N VAL A 430 2.96 18.82 0.53
CA VAL A 430 4.21 19.59 0.42
C VAL A 430 5.23 19.16 1.46
N ARG A 431 4.80 19.03 2.72
CA ARG A 431 5.71 18.61 3.79
C ARG A 431 6.27 17.24 3.51
N GLN A 432 5.43 16.33 3.03
CA GLN A 432 5.86 14.99 2.68
C GLN A 432 6.88 14.99 1.55
N ALA A 433 6.64 15.76 0.48
CA ALA A 433 7.58 15.87 -0.63
C ALA A 433 8.90 16.54 -0.17
N ALA A 434 8.83 17.58 0.66
CA ALA A 434 10.00 18.30 1.18
C ALA A 434 10.86 17.46 2.14
N LEU A 435 10.31 16.42 2.78
CA LEU A 435 11.06 15.51 3.64
C LEU A 435 12.10 14.67 2.86
N GLU A 436 11.89 14.47 1.56
CA GLU A 436 12.83 13.70 0.71
C GLU A 436 14.07 14.52 0.31
N GLY A 437 14.07 15.83 0.59
CA GLY A 437 15.23 16.70 0.49
C GLY A 437 15.30 17.57 -0.78
N PRO A 438 16.15 18.62 -0.75
CA PRO A 438 16.20 19.68 -1.75
C PRO A 438 16.61 19.22 -3.15
N SER A 439 17.26 18.06 -3.27
CA SER A 439 17.60 17.46 -4.56
C SER A 439 16.39 16.93 -5.32
N VAL A 440 15.28 16.66 -4.62
CA VAL A 440 14.06 16.06 -5.19
C VAL A 440 12.89 17.03 -5.15
N PHE A 441 12.73 17.77 -4.07
CA PHE A 441 11.65 18.75 -3.90
C PHE A 441 12.15 19.98 -3.13
N PRO A 442 11.65 21.21 -3.41
CA PRO A 442 12.04 22.39 -2.66
C PRO A 442 11.83 22.20 -1.15
N SER A 443 12.72 22.81 -0.34
CA SER A 443 12.57 22.72 1.11
C SER A 443 11.24 23.35 1.55
N TYR A 444 10.71 22.89 2.69
CA TYR A 444 9.49 23.48 3.24
C TYR A 444 9.63 24.98 3.50
N SER A 445 10.81 25.43 3.94
CA SER A 445 11.11 26.86 4.11
C SER A 445 11.02 27.64 2.81
N ASP A 446 11.65 27.14 1.73
CA ASP A 446 11.64 27.82 0.44
C ASP A 446 10.22 27.90 -0.12
N TRP A 447 9.48 26.79 -0.04
CA TRP A 447 8.08 26.76 -0.47
C TRP A 447 7.19 27.69 0.36
N PHE A 448 7.34 27.69 1.69
CA PHE A 448 6.52 28.51 2.58
C PHE A 448 6.79 30.00 2.35
N GLN A 449 8.06 30.38 2.21
CA GLN A 449 8.45 31.74 1.88
C GLN A 449 7.97 32.16 0.49
N ALA A 450 8.05 31.29 -0.52
CA ALA A 450 7.54 31.58 -1.86
C ALA A 450 6.01 31.76 -1.86
N SER A 451 5.29 30.95 -1.10
CA SER A 451 3.82 30.94 -1.05
C SER A 451 3.23 32.10 -0.25
N PHE A 452 3.86 32.47 0.87
CA PHE A 452 3.31 33.42 1.83
C PHE A 452 4.15 34.69 2.04
N GLY A 453 5.39 34.73 1.57
CA GLY A 453 6.31 35.86 1.74
C GLY A 453 6.12 37.02 0.75
N SER A 454 5.30 36.84 -0.29
CA SER A 454 5.03 37.84 -1.33
C SER A 454 3.68 38.54 -1.14
N THR A 455 3.58 39.79 -1.61
CA THR A 455 2.31 40.55 -1.67
C THR A 455 1.28 39.93 -2.62
N ARG A 456 1.72 39.05 -3.52
CA ARG A 456 0.86 38.28 -4.44
C ARG A 456 0.40 36.95 -3.84
N GLY A 457 0.72 36.66 -2.58
CA GLY A 457 0.31 35.41 -1.92
C GLY A 457 -1.20 35.30 -1.74
N PHE A 458 -1.72 34.08 -1.76
CA PHE A 458 -3.15 33.75 -1.69
C PHE A 458 -3.86 34.35 -0.45
N HIS A 459 -3.11 34.56 0.64
CA HIS A 459 -3.62 35.10 1.90
C HIS A 459 -3.86 36.62 1.86
N SER A 460 -3.22 37.35 0.94
CA SER A 460 -3.19 38.82 0.92
C SER A 460 -4.48 39.48 0.41
N GLY A 461 -5.44 38.72 -0.11
CA GLY A 461 -6.66 39.24 -0.74
C GLY A 461 -7.68 39.86 0.20
N SER A 462 -7.76 39.44 1.48
CA SER A 462 -8.76 39.95 2.42
C SER A 462 -8.41 39.72 3.91
N LYS A 463 -9.13 40.38 4.83
CA LYS A 463 -9.06 40.04 6.26
C LYS A 463 -9.49 38.59 6.53
N LYS A 464 -10.50 38.11 5.79
CA LYS A 464 -11.06 36.75 5.95
C LYS A 464 -10.01 35.68 5.66
N THR A 465 -9.27 35.82 4.56
CA THR A 465 -8.20 34.88 4.15
C THR A 465 -7.03 34.88 5.13
N LEU A 466 -6.67 36.04 5.69
CA LEU A 466 -5.64 36.14 6.74
C LEU A 466 -6.08 35.45 8.04
N VAL A 467 -7.32 35.68 8.49
CA VAL A 467 -7.86 35.01 9.68
C VAL A 467 -7.96 33.51 9.45
N PHE A 468 -8.36 33.07 8.26
CA PHE A 468 -8.38 31.65 7.89
C PHE A 468 -6.99 31.01 7.99
N LEU A 469 -5.95 31.63 7.40
CA LEU A 469 -4.57 31.14 7.48
C LEU A 469 -4.07 31.05 8.92
N PHE A 470 -4.19 32.13 9.70
CA PHE A 470 -3.66 32.14 11.07
C PHE A 470 -4.44 31.21 12.00
N LYS A 471 -5.75 31.06 11.80
CA LYS A 471 -6.54 30.05 12.51
C LYS A 471 -6.01 28.65 12.20
N PHE A 472 -5.87 28.31 10.92
CA PHE A 472 -5.33 27.02 10.50
C PHE A 472 -3.94 26.75 11.09
N LEU A 473 -3.00 27.70 10.98
CA LEU A 473 -1.66 27.54 11.53
C LEU A 473 -1.67 27.40 13.06
N SER A 474 -2.56 28.13 13.75
CA SER A 474 -2.71 28.03 15.22
C SER A 474 -3.26 26.67 15.64
N ASP A 475 -4.24 26.15 14.90
CA ASP A 475 -4.86 24.83 15.17
C ASP A 475 -3.86 23.68 14.94
N LEU A 476 -2.84 23.87 14.09
CA LEU A 476 -1.77 22.88 13.87
C LEU A 476 -0.72 22.83 15.00
N VAL A 477 -0.45 23.95 15.69
CA VAL A 477 0.64 24.09 16.68
C VAL A 477 0.73 22.92 17.70
N PRO A 478 -0.37 22.37 18.26
CA PRO A 478 -0.27 21.26 19.21
C PRO A 478 0.39 20.00 18.64
N PHE A 479 0.22 19.78 17.34
CA PHE A 479 0.63 18.58 16.61
C PHE A 479 1.93 18.78 15.81
N GLU A 480 2.41 20.03 15.70
CA GLU A 480 3.56 20.38 14.87
C GLU A 480 4.90 19.90 15.41
N ALA A 481 5.77 19.50 14.49
CA ALA A 481 7.19 19.33 14.79
C ALA A 481 7.86 20.71 15.01
N PRO A 482 8.86 20.82 15.92
CA PRO A 482 9.56 22.07 16.19
C PRO A 482 10.09 22.79 14.93
N ARG A 483 10.60 22.01 13.97
CA ARG A 483 11.19 22.51 12.72
C ARG A 483 10.22 23.37 11.90
N TYR A 484 8.96 22.96 11.78
CA TYR A 484 7.98 23.72 11.01
C TYR A 484 7.58 25.03 11.68
N MET A 485 7.43 25.03 13.01
CA MET A 485 7.17 26.26 13.77
C MET A 485 8.35 27.24 13.67
N GLN A 486 9.59 26.75 13.67
CA GLN A 486 10.77 27.59 13.47
C GLN A 486 10.75 28.25 12.08
N VAL A 487 10.39 27.52 11.03
CA VAL A 487 10.23 28.09 9.68
C VAL A 487 9.18 29.21 9.68
N HIS A 488 8.03 29.02 10.31
CA HIS A 488 6.99 30.06 10.34
C HIS A 488 7.41 31.31 11.11
N ILE A 489 8.30 31.19 12.10
CA ILE A 489 8.84 32.33 12.87
C ILE A 489 9.95 33.05 12.08
N LEU A 490 10.81 32.30 11.39
CA LEU A 490 11.93 32.86 10.61
C LEU A 490 11.46 33.50 9.30
N HIS A 491 10.49 32.87 8.63
CA HIS A 491 9.93 33.32 7.37
C HIS A 491 8.41 33.55 7.50
N PRO A 492 7.98 34.53 8.32
CA PRO A 492 6.56 34.76 8.58
C PRO A 492 5.80 35.18 7.32
N PRO A 493 4.51 34.83 7.20
CA PRO A 493 3.66 35.34 6.12
C PRO A 493 3.67 36.86 6.06
N LEU A 494 3.67 37.42 4.86
CA LEU A 494 3.61 38.86 4.67
C LEU A 494 2.20 39.37 5.02
N VAL A 495 2.09 40.23 6.03
CA VAL A 495 0.81 40.75 6.53
C VAL A 495 0.79 42.28 6.48
N PRO A 496 -0.29 42.91 5.95
CA PRO A 496 -0.46 44.37 6.01
C PRO A 496 -0.38 44.91 7.44
N SER A 497 0.15 46.14 7.60
CA SER A 497 0.38 46.76 8.91
C SER A 497 -0.83 46.72 9.85
N LYS A 498 -2.03 46.95 9.29
CA LYS A 498 -3.33 46.91 9.99
C LYS A 498 -3.70 45.58 10.63
N TYR A 499 -3.07 44.47 10.24
CA TYR A 499 -3.36 43.13 10.77
C TYR A 499 -2.14 42.48 11.44
N ARG A 500 -1.09 43.26 11.74
CA ARG A 500 0.11 42.75 12.43
C ARG A 500 -0.18 42.04 13.74
N SER A 501 -1.23 42.41 14.46
CA SER A 501 -1.63 41.75 15.70
C SER A 501 -1.86 40.25 15.51
N LEU A 502 -2.53 39.83 14.42
CA LEU A 502 -2.78 38.41 14.13
C LEU A 502 -1.49 37.61 13.98
N LEU A 503 -0.49 38.21 13.32
CA LEU A 503 0.82 37.58 13.17
C LEU A 503 1.56 37.52 14.51
N THR A 504 1.52 38.59 15.30
CA THR A 504 2.15 38.62 16.63
C THR A 504 1.53 37.58 17.57
N ASP A 505 0.20 37.42 17.56
CA ASP A 505 -0.50 36.44 18.38
C ASP A 505 -0.06 35.02 18.02
N TYR A 506 -0.02 34.70 16.72
CA TYR A 506 0.46 33.41 16.23
C TYR A 506 1.94 33.16 16.58
N VAL A 507 2.83 34.13 16.34
CA VAL A 507 4.27 33.99 16.64
C VAL A 507 4.48 33.79 18.13
N THR A 508 3.70 34.45 18.98
CA THR A 508 3.75 34.27 20.43
C THR A 508 3.34 32.85 20.81
N LEU A 509 2.23 32.34 20.25
CA LEU A 509 1.78 30.96 20.45
C LEU A 509 2.85 29.94 20.03
N ALA A 510 3.44 30.10 18.84
CA ALA A 510 4.47 29.20 18.33
C ALA A 510 5.75 29.23 19.20
N LYS A 511 6.19 30.41 19.66
CA LYS A 511 7.33 30.55 20.57
C LYS A 511 7.07 29.91 21.93
N THR A 512 5.88 30.09 22.50
CA THR A 512 5.48 29.44 23.75
C THR A 512 5.51 27.92 23.59
N ARG A 513 4.98 27.38 22.48
CA ARG A 513 5.04 25.95 22.20
C ARG A 513 6.47 25.42 22.08
N LEU A 514 7.37 26.16 21.42
CA LEU A 514 8.79 25.78 21.34
C LEU A 514 9.47 25.78 22.71
N ALA A 515 9.13 26.73 23.57
CA ALA A 515 9.60 26.78 24.95
C ALA A 515 9.10 25.58 25.77
N ASP A 516 7.82 25.19 25.62
CA ASP A 516 7.25 24.00 26.27
C ASP A 516 7.97 22.71 25.84
N LEU A 517 8.33 22.62 24.55
CA LEU A 517 9.11 21.51 23.99
C LEU A 517 10.60 21.56 24.36
N LYS A 518 11.04 22.57 25.12
CA LYS A 518 12.44 22.81 25.53
C LYS A 518 13.42 22.97 24.36
N VAL A 519 12.94 23.42 23.21
CA VAL A 519 13.77 23.68 22.02
C VAL A 519 14.11 25.17 22.00
N SER A 520 15.38 25.53 22.22
CA SER A 520 15.82 26.93 22.14
C SER A 520 15.96 27.37 20.68
N MET A 521 15.41 28.55 20.35
CA MET A 521 15.62 29.17 19.03
C MET A 521 17.09 29.62 18.80
N GLU A 522 17.86 29.72 19.89
CA GLU A 522 19.25 30.15 19.93
C GLU A 522 20.23 29.04 19.51
N ASN A 523 19.78 27.79 19.38
CA ASN A 523 20.63 26.69 18.93
C ASN A 523 20.59 26.45 17.41
N MET A 524 19.70 27.13 16.67
CA MET A 524 19.59 26.94 15.23
C MET A 524 20.66 27.66 14.44
N GLY A 525 21.35 26.95 13.55
CA GLY A 525 22.41 27.52 12.74
C GLY A 525 21.93 28.55 11.70
N LEU A 526 22.87 29.30 11.14
CA LEU A 526 22.66 30.22 10.01
C LEU A 526 22.55 29.48 8.68
N TYR A 527 23.16 28.30 8.58
CA TYR A 527 23.21 27.44 7.40
C TYR A 527 22.73 26.03 7.71
N GLU A 528 21.92 25.87 8.75
CA GLU A 528 21.36 24.58 9.12
C GLU A 528 20.33 24.18 8.06
N ASP A 529 20.65 23.12 7.30
CA ASP A 529 19.67 22.49 6.42
C ASP A 529 18.64 21.82 7.30
N LEU A 530 17.49 22.47 7.45
CA LEU A 530 16.31 21.94 8.15
C LEU A 530 15.80 20.62 7.52
N SER A 531 16.33 20.27 6.35
CA SER A 531 16.14 19.00 5.61
C SER A 531 17.05 17.86 6.07
N SER A 532 18.17 18.11 6.75
CA SER A 532 19.07 17.02 7.13
C SER A 532 18.47 16.19 8.27
N ALA A 533 18.39 14.87 8.05
CA ALA A 533 17.81 13.88 8.96
C ALA A 533 18.68 13.61 10.22
N ARG A 534 19.37 14.62 10.74
CA ARG A 534 20.14 14.53 11.99
C ARG A 534 19.50 15.42 13.03
N ASP A 535 18.43 14.94 13.66
CA ASP A 535 18.03 15.48 14.96
C ASP A 535 19.00 14.97 16.04
N THR A 536 19.36 15.88 16.94
CA THR A 536 20.25 15.80 18.11
C THR A 536 20.13 14.56 19.02
N THR A 537 19.12 13.72 18.85
CA THR A 537 18.91 12.49 19.63
C THR A 537 19.86 11.35 19.27
N GLU A 538 20.39 11.28 18.05
CA GLU A 538 21.44 10.27 17.73
C GLU A 538 22.81 10.62 18.34
N CYS A 539 23.10 11.92 18.58
CA CYS A 539 24.30 12.33 19.29
C CYS A 539 24.30 11.93 20.77
N LEU A 540 23.12 11.94 21.42
CA LEU A 540 22.97 11.48 22.80
C LEU A 540 23.17 9.97 22.93
N PHE A 541 22.80 9.20 21.89
CA PHE A 541 23.00 7.74 21.89
C PHE A 541 24.48 7.36 21.73
N LEU A 542 25.25 8.11 20.93
CA LEU A 542 26.70 7.93 20.79
C LEU A 542 27.50 8.40 22.02
N GLN A 543 26.95 9.30 22.84
CA GLN A 543 27.58 9.76 24.08
C GLN A 543 27.58 8.72 25.21
N ILE A 544 26.66 7.73 25.18
CA ILE A 544 26.57 6.70 26.23
C ILE A 544 27.56 5.55 25.98
N PHE A 545 27.97 5.30 24.73
CA PHE A 545 28.80 4.14 24.36
C PHE A 545 30.29 4.44 24.15
N CYS A 546 30.71 5.70 24.14
CA CYS A 546 32.13 6.05 24.00
C CYS A 546 32.76 6.32 25.37
N SER A 547 33.29 5.29 26.00
CA SER A 547 34.16 5.39 27.18
C SER A 547 35.47 6.09 26.83
N PHE A 548 35.49 7.43 26.83
CA PHE A 548 36.71 8.22 26.91
C PHE A 548 36.65 9.11 28.15
N PRO A 549 37.65 9.10 29.03
CA PRO A 549 37.62 9.87 30.27
C PRO A 549 37.69 11.37 29.95
N ILE A 550 36.68 12.09 30.43
CA ILE A 550 36.51 13.54 30.29
C ILE A 550 37.53 14.25 31.20
N LEU A 551 38.39 15.09 30.60
CA LEU A 551 39.05 16.19 31.32
C LEU A 551 37.97 17.23 31.69
N PRO A 552 37.88 17.69 32.95
CA PRO A 552 36.76 18.48 33.41
C PRO A 552 36.83 19.89 32.81
N GLY A 553 35.90 20.21 31.90
CA GLY A 553 35.77 21.56 31.34
C GLY A 553 34.92 21.71 30.07
N TRP A 554 34.29 20.65 29.54
CA TRP A 554 33.56 20.72 28.27
C TRP A 554 32.10 20.25 28.44
N SER A 555 31.18 21.21 28.44
CA SER A 555 29.73 20.99 28.29
C SER A 555 29.23 21.71 27.02
N GLN A 556 28.46 21.01 26.19
CA GLN A 556 27.63 21.44 25.02
C GLN A 556 27.20 22.93 25.03
N PRO A 557 27.28 23.73 23.93
CA PRO A 557 26.58 23.58 22.62
C PRO A 557 27.35 24.15 21.38
N HIS A 558 28.69 24.06 21.35
CA HIS A 558 29.52 24.82 20.40
C HIS A 558 29.53 24.30 18.94
N GLY A 559 28.99 23.11 18.66
CA GLY A 559 29.13 22.45 17.34
C GLY A 559 28.48 23.17 16.15
N GLN A 560 27.27 23.72 16.31
CA GLN A 560 26.51 24.30 15.19
C GLN A 560 27.09 25.64 14.72
N ALA A 561 27.47 26.52 15.65
CA ALA A 561 28.06 27.82 15.32
C ALA A 561 29.41 27.69 14.60
N HIS A 562 30.21 26.66 14.92
CA HIS A 562 31.45 26.37 14.20
C HIS A 562 31.19 25.92 12.76
N GLN A 563 30.18 25.08 12.51
CA GLN A 563 29.80 24.67 11.15
C GLN A 563 29.29 25.85 10.31
N ASP A 564 28.51 26.75 10.91
CA ASP A 564 28.04 27.96 10.22
C ASP A 564 29.19 28.90 9.85
N VAL A 565 30.20 29.00 10.70
CA VAL A 565 31.42 29.77 10.43
C VAL A 565 32.20 29.13 9.28
N GLU A 566 32.37 27.81 9.26
CA GLU A 566 33.03 27.10 8.16
C GLU A 566 32.31 27.29 6.83
N LYS A 567 30.99 27.13 6.79
CA LYS A 567 30.18 27.39 5.59
C LYS A 567 30.25 28.85 5.15
N ALA A 568 30.19 29.80 6.09
CA ALA A 568 30.35 31.23 5.78
C ALA A 568 31.71 31.53 5.15
N ILE A 569 32.78 30.92 5.66
CA ILE A 569 34.15 31.06 5.12
C ILE A 569 34.22 30.47 3.72
N ALA A 570 33.67 29.27 3.49
CA ALA A 570 33.66 28.62 2.18
C ALA A 570 32.89 29.45 1.12
N VAL A 571 31.72 30.00 1.48
CA VAL A 571 30.96 30.90 0.59
C VAL A 571 31.73 32.20 0.32
N PHE A 572 32.38 32.76 1.34
CA PHE A 572 33.20 33.97 1.19
C PHE A 572 34.43 33.73 0.31
N GLU A 573 35.08 32.57 0.43
CA GLU A 573 36.22 32.18 -0.40
C GLU A 573 35.85 32.10 -1.89
N HIS A 574 34.66 31.57 -2.19
CA HIS A 574 34.20 31.45 -3.57
C HIS A 574 33.64 32.76 -4.15
N THR A 575 33.04 33.62 -3.33
CA THR A 575 32.31 34.83 -3.80
C THR A 575 33.04 36.16 -3.56
N GLY A 576 34.02 36.19 -2.64
CA GLY A 576 34.72 37.39 -2.20
C GLY A 576 33.84 38.43 -1.48
N LYS A 577 32.58 38.09 -1.16
CA LYS A 577 31.59 38.99 -0.54
C LYS A 577 31.04 38.36 0.73
N VAL A 578 30.67 39.20 1.70
CA VAL A 578 30.03 38.73 2.95
C VAL A 578 28.73 37.99 2.59
N PRO A 579 28.55 36.74 3.04
CA PRO A 579 27.34 35.98 2.75
C PRO A 579 26.07 36.69 3.22
N VAL A 580 25.03 36.70 2.40
CA VAL A 580 23.74 37.36 2.69
C VAL A 580 23.13 36.81 3.98
N ALA A 581 23.19 35.50 4.20
CA ALA A 581 22.70 34.85 5.42
C ALA A 581 23.36 35.40 6.70
N VAL A 582 24.67 35.70 6.67
CA VAL A 582 25.39 36.28 7.82
C VAL A 582 24.99 37.74 8.03
N MET A 583 24.78 38.50 6.94
CA MET A 583 24.28 39.87 7.01
C MET A 583 22.86 39.94 7.56
N GLU A 584 21.96 39.08 7.09
CA GLU A 584 20.59 38.97 7.60
C GLU A 584 20.58 38.55 9.06
N ALA A 585 21.41 37.57 9.46
CA ALA A 585 21.53 37.16 10.85
C ALA A 585 21.99 38.30 11.77
N SER A 586 22.90 39.15 11.30
CA SER A 586 23.37 40.31 12.08
C SER A 586 22.26 41.33 12.39
N ILE A 587 21.19 41.34 11.58
CA ILE A 587 20.06 42.27 11.70
C ILE A 587 18.88 41.59 12.41
N PHE A 588 18.47 40.42 11.91
CA PHE A 588 17.22 39.76 12.30
C PHE A 588 17.40 38.67 13.37
N ARG A 589 18.63 38.13 13.54
CA ARG A 589 18.97 37.10 14.54
C ARG A 589 20.10 37.56 15.46
N ARG A 590 20.07 38.83 15.87
CA ARG A 590 21.14 39.48 16.65
C ARG A 590 21.58 38.71 17.91
N PRO A 591 20.69 38.12 18.73
CA PRO A 591 21.12 37.32 19.88
C PRO A 591 22.00 36.12 19.49
N TYR A 592 21.62 35.37 18.45
CA TYR A 592 22.42 34.26 17.93
C TYR A 592 23.76 34.73 17.37
N TYR A 593 23.71 35.79 16.56
CA TYR A 593 24.89 36.34 15.90
C TYR A 593 25.94 36.79 16.92
N VAL A 594 25.53 37.48 17.99
CA VAL A 594 26.45 37.99 19.02
C VAL A 594 26.89 36.91 20.01
N SER A 595 26.00 36.02 20.43
CA SER A 595 26.28 35.05 21.50
C SER A 595 26.91 33.74 21.02
N HIS A 596 26.74 33.38 19.73
CA HIS A 596 27.20 32.09 19.20
C HIS A 596 28.09 32.25 17.98
N PHE A 597 27.62 32.92 16.92
CA PHE A 597 28.36 33.04 15.67
C PHE A 597 29.64 33.87 15.81
N LEU A 598 29.59 35.05 16.43
CA LEU A 598 30.76 35.91 16.64
C LEU A 598 31.84 35.24 17.51
N PRO A 599 31.51 34.62 18.66
CA PRO A 599 32.50 33.86 19.45
C PRO A 599 33.13 32.70 18.68
N ALA A 600 32.35 31.99 17.86
CA ALA A 600 32.86 30.91 17.00
C ALA A 600 33.74 31.43 15.86
N LEU A 601 33.43 32.60 15.28
CA LEU A 601 34.23 33.23 14.23
C LEU A 601 35.54 33.81 14.79
N LEU A 602 35.48 34.39 15.99
CA LEU A 602 36.60 35.02 16.70
C LEU A 602 37.29 34.06 17.70
N THR A 603 37.29 32.75 17.43
CA THR A 603 38.06 31.80 18.25
C THR A 603 39.56 32.11 18.14
N PRO A 604 40.27 32.36 19.26
CA PRO A 604 41.69 32.71 19.25
C PRO A 604 42.55 31.66 18.55
N ARG A 605 43.46 32.12 17.69
CA ARG A 605 44.35 31.26 16.89
C ARG A 605 45.63 31.99 16.51
N VAL A 606 46.66 31.22 16.14
CA VAL A 606 47.89 31.75 15.52
C VAL A 606 47.53 32.32 14.15
N LEU A 607 47.88 33.59 13.89
CA LEU A 607 47.53 34.23 12.63
C LEU A 607 48.54 33.82 11.53
N PRO A 608 48.08 33.37 10.36
CA PRO A 608 48.98 33.05 9.26
C PRO A 608 49.65 34.32 8.72
N ARG A 609 50.91 34.21 8.28
CA ARG A 609 51.69 35.34 7.72
C ARG A 609 51.02 35.97 6.49
N THR A 610 50.28 35.18 5.73
CA THR A 610 49.39 35.64 4.66
C THR A 610 47.93 35.55 5.15
N PRO A 611 47.11 36.59 4.99
CA PRO A 611 45.74 36.59 5.47
C PRO A 611 44.94 35.49 4.77
N ASP A 612 44.29 34.63 5.55
CA ASP A 612 43.41 33.58 5.04
C ASP A 612 41.98 34.10 4.83
N SER A 613 41.14 33.28 4.21
CA SER A 613 39.72 33.61 3.91
C SER A 613 38.94 34.01 5.17
N ARG A 614 39.28 33.43 6.33
CA ARG A 614 38.70 33.78 7.64
C ARG A 614 39.09 35.17 8.13
N VAL A 615 40.36 35.59 8.02
CA VAL A 615 40.78 36.97 8.34
C VAL A 615 40.11 37.97 7.38
N ALA A 616 40.04 37.65 6.09
CA ALA A 616 39.41 38.52 5.10
C ALA A 616 37.90 38.71 5.35
N LEU A 617 37.19 37.66 5.78
CA LEU A 617 35.79 37.73 6.20
C LEU A 617 35.61 38.59 7.46
N ILE A 618 36.48 38.43 8.47
CA ILE A 618 36.46 39.23 9.71
C ILE A 618 36.65 40.72 9.40
N GLU A 619 37.63 41.08 8.57
CA GLU A 619 37.85 42.47 8.16
C GLU A 619 36.66 43.04 7.37
N SER A 620 36.05 42.23 6.51
CA SER A 620 34.86 42.64 5.75
C SER A 620 33.65 42.92 6.65
N LEU A 621 33.43 42.07 7.67
CA LEU A 621 32.38 42.26 8.67
C LEU A 621 32.66 43.46 9.59
N ARG A 622 33.93 43.71 9.92
CA ARG A 622 34.36 44.90 10.67
C ARG A 622 34.07 46.18 9.89
N ARG A 623 34.45 46.23 8.60
CA ARG A 623 34.16 47.39 7.73
C ARG A 623 32.66 47.66 7.56
N ALA A 624 31.83 46.64 7.71
CA ALA A 624 30.37 46.74 7.65
C ALA A 624 29.71 47.04 9.02
N ASP A 625 30.49 47.40 10.04
CA ASP A 625 30.06 47.66 11.43
C ASP A 625 29.28 46.48 12.07
N LYS A 626 29.59 45.25 11.65
CA LYS A 626 28.96 44.02 12.16
C LYS A 626 29.77 43.33 13.25
N ILE A 627 30.92 43.88 13.65
CA ILE A 627 31.72 43.39 14.78
C ILE A 627 31.97 44.56 15.74
N PRO A 628 31.58 44.48 17.02
CA PRO A 628 31.91 45.50 18.02
C PRO A 628 33.44 45.70 18.13
N PRO A 629 33.94 46.96 18.12
CA PRO A 629 35.37 47.25 18.19
C PRO A 629 36.07 46.64 19.41
N SER A 630 35.35 46.56 20.54
CA SER A 630 35.84 45.93 21.77
C SER A 630 36.12 44.44 21.61
N LEU A 631 35.20 43.69 20.97
CA LEU A 631 35.37 42.24 20.73
C LEU A 631 36.52 41.96 19.76
N TYR A 632 36.69 42.79 18.73
CA TYR A 632 37.79 42.67 17.78
C TYR A 632 39.15 42.95 18.45
N SER A 633 39.24 43.98 19.31
CA SER A 633 40.46 44.27 20.07
C SER A 633 40.86 43.10 20.98
N THR A 634 39.89 42.54 21.72
CA THR A 634 40.11 41.38 22.59
C THR A 634 40.57 40.15 21.80
N TYR A 635 40.00 39.92 20.62
CA TYR A 635 40.43 38.84 19.72
C TYR A 635 41.90 38.99 19.28
N CYS A 636 42.31 40.18 18.84
CA CYS A 636 43.69 40.44 18.41
C CYS A 636 44.71 40.21 19.54
N GLN A 637 44.38 40.64 20.77
CA GLN A 637 45.20 40.39 21.95
C GLN A 637 45.29 38.88 22.29
N ALA A 638 44.16 38.16 22.20
CA ALA A 638 44.11 36.72 22.42
C ALA A 638 44.89 35.92 21.35
N CYS A 639 44.89 36.37 20.09
CA CYS A 639 45.71 35.79 19.03
C CYS A 639 47.21 36.02 19.25
N SER A 640 47.60 37.23 19.67
CA SER A 640 49.01 37.55 19.96
C SER A 640 49.57 36.71 21.12
N THR A 641 48.78 36.53 22.19
CA THR A 641 49.16 35.65 23.32
C THR A 641 49.16 34.16 22.97
N ALA A 642 48.41 33.73 21.94
CA ALA A 642 48.44 32.37 21.43
C ALA A 642 49.68 32.09 20.56
N GLU A 643 50.27 33.12 19.94
CA GLU A 643 51.56 33.05 19.23
C GLU A 643 52.73 32.85 20.21
N GLU A 644 52.70 33.52 21.35
CA GLU A 644 53.74 33.44 22.39
C GLU A 644 53.79 32.08 23.11
N LYS A 645 52.70 31.29 23.09
CA LYS A 645 52.62 29.97 23.77
C LYS A 645 53.17 28.77 22.95
N LYS A 646 53.71 28.97 21.75
CA LYS A 646 54.39 27.90 21.00
C LYS A 646 55.86 27.76 21.49
N PRO A 647 56.28 26.62 22.07
CA PRO A 647 57.69 26.39 22.31
C PRO A 647 58.43 26.23 20.98
N GLU A 648 59.53 26.96 20.82
CA GLU A 648 60.44 26.89 19.69
C GLU A 648 60.88 25.45 19.42
N ARG A 649 60.37 24.83 18.35
CA ARG A 649 60.99 23.62 17.78
C ARG A 649 62.31 24.06 17.15
N LYS A 650 63.40 23.90 17.91
CA LYS A 650 64.78 24.01 17.40
C LYS A 650 64.94 23.10 16.18
N VAL A 651 65.27 23.71 15.06
CA VAL A 651 65.75 23.04 13.85
C VAL A 651 67.12 22.44 14.18
N GLN A 652 67.24 21.12 14.14
CA GLN A 652 68.54 20.46 14.03
C GLN A 652 68.97 20.51 12.55
N PRO A 653 70.21 20.96 12.25
CA PRO A 653 70.73 20.91 10.89
C PRO A 653 71.08 19.47 10.52
N GLN A 654 70.79 19.11 9.27
CA GLN A 654 71.14 17.83 8.66
C GLN A 654 72.66 17.61 8.70
N GLY A 655 73.05 16.41 9.12
CA GLY A 655 74.35 15.78 8.92
C GLY A 655 74.14 14.29 8.75
#